data_AF-A0A7W3JHV1-F1
#
_entry.id   AF-A0A7W3JHV1-F1
#
_cell.length_a   1.000
_cell.length_b   1.000
_cell.length_c   1.000
_cell.angle_alpha   90.00
_cell.angle_beta   90.00
_cell.angle_gamma   90.00
#
_symmetry.space_group_name_H-M   'P 1'
#
loop_
_entity.id
_entity.type
_entity.pdbx_description
1 polymer ?
#
loop_
_entity_poly.entity_id
_entity_poly.type
_entity_poly.pdbx_seq_one_letter_code
_entity_poly.pdbx_strand_id
1 'polypeptide(L)'
;MIEHLHANLDAHFTELAARRANLAPPAPVFALEHGLSANDITLLTKAVGDAHRLGLMPAASQNSWLPFVVHAAEVGYIYDGVEYWPIYASKTLRWADSDYERDRVRNWFVKFSRQYGGAIPQGAWARTFSKIAWPITHAVLPRYLQVQLAKMLSDYRASWPSLLDDPSALGTRLHAWSRYYGDRLEKFCQNTEIVGRLAVALLITDEYTDSPLIESTALARIVESLNSERQSRRWLSEARRSASSIHTHNFRPPDAQEDPTRLRPRRPAATDPPLQLREDATGLWRALAILPDLRLLQHAMPHLYEALRTSRAVVAGARRDIPTSGLLYATPPIELTRWPAPPQPFLQLRRASDEVNLLLAEQCRITQGPWWVFRRKPGAPAGEVKGKFVRPGASYCILGDQALSPPALEWCVKVDIALEGMSAYVLSVPTTLSKEDAAALVEAGISVVSDIRVRPVGVVAGRWDGDGLAEWLSGESVLIAIHAEHSPNKVGLHINGDAYLLDWPEGESEMFLSLGELAAGTHEIAVSVDLNGENFKTEGSLLAIIRNPDVHGEAGLAGEGIRVRSFPAQPSLPELWDGRAFLEIDGPSDSGAELALTLHGGGGTQLAIHRQNLRLPVTGSDWQQLLVRLREQPQIARHYDAADTAELAVSRAGVGFATLRCERGFQGLRWIISRRHRDNGYIARLIDRTDGDPVDVVFYPAERPLSGQPQPANQEFSGPPRGGLLVASNNQDRALQIIPPDATQLIGACEATPSIPTVQKSLVECTRLMKGHQLWKNAQLPAHPFGIRQRRRVLDAITGALVGLLTPGKWLSIEGQIATRAAADVDLDRAQSLVGESTAHRAAAHAIANHLWEWDTRARLIEGFSEAAGALISSSGMPNKHKGARFLLQLASSPSELLEWETAERNQYLRAVMTDPVLLRAARFAVLGTVEEVAGGVG
;
A
#
# COMPACT_ATOMS: atom_id res chain seq x y z
N MET A 1 4.45 -18.67 48.92
CA MET A 1 4.73 -18.98 47.50
C MET A 1 4.90 -17.72 46.67
N ILE A 2 3.89 -16.85 46.54
CA ILE A 2 4.01 -15.57 45.81
C ILE A 2 5.19 -14.71 46.32
N GLU A 3 5.39 -14.62 47.63
CA GLU A 3 6.54 -13.91 48.23
C GLU A 3 7.89 -14.50 47.80
N HIS A 4 8.00 -15.83 47.75
CA HIS A 4 9.21 -16.52 47.31
C HIS A 4 9.49 -16.26 45.82
N LEU A 5 8.47 -16.37 44.97
CA LEU A 5 8.59 -16.01 43.55
C LEU A 5 8.97 -14.54 43.38
N HIS A 6 8.41 -13.63 44.19
CA HIS A 6 8.76 -12.22 44.14
C HIS A 6 10.23 -11.99 44.46
N ALA A 7 10.78 -12.58 45.53
CA ALA A 7 12.18 -12.43 45.90
C ALA A 7 13.14 -12.96 44.81
N ASN A 8 12.81 -14.11 44.21
CA ASN A 8 13.63 -14.67 43.12
C ASN A 8 13.60 -13.77 41.87
N LEU A 9 12.43 -13.27 41.50
CA LEU A 9 12.27 -12.35 40.37
C LEU A 9 12.95 -11.00 40.62
N ASP A 10 12.87 -10.47 41.85
CA ASP A 10 13.49 -9.20 42.26
C ASP A 10 15.02 -9.26 42.12
N ALA A 11 15.65 -10.34 42.60
CA ALA A 11 17.08 -10.58 42.43
C ALA A 11 17.48 -10.67 40.94
N HIS A 12 16.74 -11.46 40.15
CA HIS A 12 17.00 -11.64 38.72
C HIS A 12 16.87 -10.33 37.92
N PHE A 13 15.78 -9.59 38.10
CA PHE A 13 15.56 -8.33 37.38
C PHE A 13 16.53 -7.23 37.82
N THR A 14 16.99 -7.23 39.07
CA THR A 14 18.03 -6.29 39.55
C THR A 14 19.35 -6.53 38.84
N GLU A 15 19.77 -7.80 38.73
CA GLU A 15 20.99 -8.16 38.01
C GLU A 15 20.90 -7.84 36.52
N LEU A 16 19.75 -8.14 35.91
CA LEU A 16 19.49 -7.83 34.50
C LEU A 16 19.52 -6.31 34.26
N ALA A 17 18.84 -5.51 35.09
CA ALA A 17 18.84 -4.07 34.98
C ALA A 17 20.25 -3.47 35.09
N ALA A 18 21.09 -3.97 35.99
CA ALA A 18 22.48 -3.53 36.13
C ALA A 18 23.31 -3.81 34.86
N ARG A 19 23.18 -5.02 34.28
CA ARG A 19 23.85 -5.37 33.01
C ARG A 19 23.42 -4.45 31.86
N ARG A 20 22.12 -4.13 31.80
CA ARG A 20 21.51 -3.36 30.72
C ARG A 20 21.80 -1.86 30.78
N ALA A 21 21.96 -1.32 31.98
CA ALA A 21 22.36 0.06 32.20
C ALA A 21 23.79 0.36 31.71
N ASN A 22 24.66 -0.66 31.66
CA ASN A 22 26.06 -0.54 31.22
C ASN A 22 26.24 -0.55 29.69
N LEU A 23 25.16 -0.73 28.91
CA LEU A 23 25.21 -0.68 27.44
C LEU A 23 25.16 0.77 26.94
N ALA A 24 25.74 1.04 25.77
CA ALA A 24 25.69 2.33 25.10
C ALA A 24 24.97 2.20 23.73
N PRO A 25 23.69 2.61 23.61
CA PRO A 25 22.82 3.18 24.64
C PRO A 25 22.25 2.12 25.63
N PRO A 26 21.82 2.54 26.84
CA PRO A 26 21.21 1.65 27.82
C PRO A 26 20.04 0.88 27.23
N ALA A 27 19.87 -0.37 27.63
CA ALA A 27 18.78 -1.21 27.15
C ALA A 27 17.64 -1.32 28.18
N PRO A 28 16.37 -1.37 27.73
CA PRO A 28 15.27 -1.62 28.65
C PRO A 28 15.21 -3.09 29.07
N VAL A 29 14.57 -3.35 30.21
CA VAL A 29 14.26 -4.70 30.70
C VAL A 29 12.82 -5.08 30.35
N PHE A 30 12.59 -6.34 29.96
CA PHE A 30 11.25 -6.85 29.66
C PHE A 30 10.80 -7.86 30.71
N ALA A 31 9.51 -7.86 31.06
CA ALA A 31 9.02 -8.79 32.08
C ALA A 31 9.00 -10.26 31.59
N LEU A 32 9.03 -10.49 30.26
CA LEU A 32 9.23 -11.83 29.69
C LEU A 32 10.66 -12.37 29.95
N GLU A 33 11.63 -11.52 30.30
CA GLU A 33 13.01 -11.90 30.62
C GLU A 33 13.16 -12.36 32.07
N HIS A 34 12.22 -13.17 32.56
CA HIS A 34 12.12 -13.57 33.97
C HIS A 34 12.94 -14.84 34.32
N GLY A 35 13.54 -15.53 33.35
CA GLY A 35 14.42 -16.69 33.57
C GLY A 35 13.76 -17.93 34.18
N LEU A 36 12.42 -18.02 34.19
CA LEU A 36 11.69 -19.15 34.80
C LEU A 36 11.52 -20.30 33.81
N SER A 37 11.60 -21.54 34.30
CA SER A 37 11.31 -22.74 33.51
C SER A 37 9.82 -22.87 33.17
N ALA A 38 9.46 -23.72 32.20
CA ALA A 38 8.05 -23.99 31.87
C ALA A 38 7.22 -24.50 33.06
N ASN A 39 7.85 -25.27 33.96
CA ASN A 39 7.22 -25.74 35.19
C ASN A 39 6.98 -24.59 36.18
N ASP A 40 7.94 -23.67 36.31
CA ASP A 40 7.84 -22.53 37.20
C ASP A 40 6.82 -21.49 36.70
N ILE A 41 6.67 -21.31 35.37
CA ILE A 41 5.61 -20.49 34.78
C ILE A 41 4.22 -21.05 35.14
N THR A 42 4.06 -22.38 35.08
CA THR A 42 2.82 -23.06 35.46
C THR A 42 2.53 -22.86 36.96
N LEU A 43 3.57 -22.94 37.79
CA LEU A 43 3.47 -22.71 39.23
C LEU A 43 3.13 -21.25 39.56
N LEU A 44 3.73 -20.29 38.84
CA LEU A 44 3.44 -18.86 38.94
C LEU A 44 1.99 -18.55 38.57
N THR A 45 1.51 -19.10 37.43
CA THR A 45 0.13 -18.97 36.97
C THR A 45 -0.86 -19.47 38.04
N LYS A 46 -0.57 -20.64 38.61
CA LYS A 46 -1.39 -21.21 39.69
C LYS A 46 -1.35 -20.34 40.95
N ALA A 47 -0.18 -19.86 41.35
CA ALA A 47 -0.04 -19.02 42.54
C ALA A 47 -0.81 -17.70 42.41
N VAL A 48 -0.76 -17.05 41.24
CA VAL A 48 -1.53 -15.83 40.94
C VAL A 48 -3.04 -16.12 41.02
N GLY A 49 -3.51 -17.19 40.37
CA GLY A 49 -4.91 -17.61 40.44
C GLY A 49 -5.37 -17.94 41.86
N ASP A 50 -4.53 -18.62 42.65
CA ASP A 50 -4.81 -18.96 44.04
C ASP A 50 -4.94 -17.70 44.91
N ALA A 51 -4.10 -16.68 44.69
CA ALA A 51 -4.17 -15.44 45.43
C ALA A 51 -5.42 -14.61 45.11
N HIS A 52 -5.88 -14.60 43.86
CA HIS A 52 -7.19 -14.05 43.51
C HIS A 52 -8.33 -14.83 44.17
N ARG A 53 -8.28 -16.16 44.11
CA ARG A 53 -9.31 -17.03 44.70
C ARG A 53 -9.45 -16.85 46.22
N LEU A 54 -8.34 -16.63 46.91
CA LEU A 54 -8.28 -16.45 48.37
C LEU A 54 -8.46 -14.99 48.82
N GLY A 55 -8.65 -14.05 47.89
CA GLY A 55 -8.86 -12.63 48.23
C GLY A 55 -7.61 -11.92 48.77
N LEU A 56 -6.42 -12.46 48.53
CA LEU A 56 -5.15 -11.96 49.08
C LEU A 56 -4.56 -10.78 48.30
N MET A 57 -5.31 -10.22 47.33
CA MET A 57 -4.83 -9.16 46.44
C MET A 57 -4.32 -7.91 47.15
N PRO A 58 -5.01 -7.33 48.15
CA PRO A 58 -4.52 -6.11 48.80
C PRO A 58 -3.15 -6.29 49.45
N ALA A 59 -2.91 -7.42 50.13
CA ALA A 59 -1.65 -7.72 50.79
C ALA A 59 -0.55 -8.15 49.79
N ALA A 60 -0.88 -9.07 48.87
CA ALA A 60 0.07 -9.57 47.88
C ALA A 60 0.51 -8.51 46.86
N SER A 61 -0.39 -7.60 46.47
CA SER A 61 -0.09 -6.55 45.49
C SER A 61 0.78 -5.41 46.04
N GLN A 62 0.85 -5.23 47.37
CA GLN A 62 1.72 -4.24 47.99
C GLN A 62 3.17 -4.74 48.07
N ASN A 63 3.34 -5.97 48.55
CA ASN A 63 4.66 -6.51 48.92
C ASN A 63 5.21 -7.55 47.92
N SER A 64 4.40 -8.09 47.02
CA SER A 64 4.80 -9.21 46.14
C SER A 64 4.12 -9.14 44.78
N TRP A 65 4.34 -8.02 44.09
CA TRP A 65 3.66 -7.62 42.86
C TRP A 65 4.30 -8.16 41.57
N LEU A 66 5.61 -8.54 41.57
CA LEU A 66 6.31 -9.04 40.37
C LEU A 66 5.68 -10.29 39.74
N PRO A 67 5.20 -11.30 40.50
CA PRO A 67 4.55 -12.46 39.88
C PRO A 67 3.34 -12.09 39.01
N PHE A 68 2.61 -11.03 39.37
CA PHE A 68 1.49 -10.55 38.57
C PHE A 68 1.93 -9.85 37.28
N VAL A 69 3.07 -9.13 37.32
CA VAL A 69 3.69 -8.50 36.15
C VAL A 69 4.15 -9.56 35.15
N VAL A 70 4.86 -10.58 35.63
CA VAL A 70 5.34 -11.70 34.80
C VAL A 70 4.14 -12.48 34.22
N HIS A 71 3.12 -12.78 35.04
CA HIS A 71 1.89 -13.43 34.56
C HIS A 71 1.20 -12.63 33.45
N ALA A 72 1.06 -11.31 33.63
CA ALA A 72 0.46 -10.43 32.62
C ALA A 72 1.28 -10.36 31.32
N ALA A 73 2.61 -10.36 31.40
CA ALA A 73 3.49 -10.41 30.23
C ALA A 73 3.45 -11.77 29.52
N GLU A 74 3.36 -12.88 30.25
CA GLU A 74 3.16 -14.23 29.70
C GLU A 74 1.82 -14.33 28.95
N VAL A 75 0.75 -13.75 29.50
CA VAL A 75 -0.52 -13.62 28.78
C VAL A 75 -0.37 -12.74 27.53
N GLY A 76 0.45 -11.68 27.59
CA GLY A 76 0.79 -10.83 26.45
C GLY A 76 1.55 -11.58 25.36
N TYR A 77 2.39 -12.55 25.72
CA TYR A 77 3.14 -13.37 24.77
C TYR A 77 2.25 -14.31 23.96
N ILE A 78 1.25 -14.91 24.61
CA ILE A 78 0.26 -15.78 23.96
C ILE A 78 -0.92 -15.01 23.33
N TYR A 79 -0.97 -13.69 23.49
CA TYR A 79 -2.02 -12.84 22.92
C TYR A 79 -2.12 -13.05 21.42
N ASP A 80 -3.33 -13.10 20.89
CA ASP A 80 -3.63 -13.42 19.49
C ASP A 80 -4.05 -12.19 18.66
N GLY A 81 -4.02 -11.01 19.27
CA GLY A 81 -4.40 -9.74 18.64
C GLY A 81 -5.89 -9.42 18.67
N VAL A 82 -6.74 -10.21 19.35
CA VAL A 82 -8.20 -9.98 19.39
C VAL A 82 -8.63 -9.21 20.64
N GLU A 83 -8.62 -9.84 21.81
CA GLU A 83 -9.00 -9.24 23.09
C GLU A 83 -8.11 -9.77 24.21
N TYR A 84 -7.29 -8.90 24.82
CA TYR A 84 -6.32 -9.28 25.85
C TYR A 84 -6.99 -9.65 27.18
N TRP A 85 -7.91 -8.81 27.67
CA TRP A 85 -8.53 -8.97 29.00
C TRP A 85 -9.35 -10.25 29.16
N PRO A 86 -10.14 -10.72 28.16
CA PRO A 86 -10.80 -12.02 28.22
C PRO A 86 -9.81 -13.19 28.35
N ILE A 87 -8.67 -13.13 27.66
CA ILE A 87 -7.61 -14.16 27.80
C ILE A 87 -7.03 -14.09 29.22
N TYR A 88 -6.70 -12.90 29.71
CA TYR A 88 -6.20 -12.71 31.07
C TYR A 88 -7.17 -13.23 32.13
N ALA A 89 -8.47 -12.94 31.99
CA ALA A 89 -9.54 -13.44 32.86
C ALA A 89 -9.64 -14.97 32.83
N SER A 90 -9.59 -15.58 31.64
CA SER A 90 -9.65 -17.04 31.49
C SER A 90 -8.46 -17.75 32.15
N LYS A 91 -7.28 -17.10 32.17
CA LYS A 91 -6.05 -17.60 32.79
C LYS A 91 -5.95 -17.26 34.28
N THR A 92 -6.77 -16.35 34.78
CA THR A 92 -6.73 -15.83 36.15
C THR A 92 -8.09 -16.04 36.83
N LEU A 93 -8.30 -17.24 37.37
CA LEU A 93 -9.59 -17.63 37.96
C LEU A 93 -10.04 -16.63 39.05
N ARG A 94 -11.30 -16.18 38.99
CA ARG A 94 -11.94 -15.17 39.87
C ARG A 94 -11.36 -13.76 39.79
N TRP A 95 -10.58 -13.44 38.76
CA TRP A 95 -10.27 -12.05 38.45
C TRP A 95 -11.55 -11.31 38.00
N ALA A 96 -11.83 -10.16 38.60
CA ALA A 96 -12.95 -9.31 38.23
C ALA A 96 -12.51 -8.34 37.15
N ASP A 97 -12.90 -8.62 35.90
CA ASP A 97 -12.59 -7.75 34.76
C ASP A 97 -13.29 -6.39 34.92
N SER A 98 -12.58 -5.43 35.50
CA SER A 98 -13.04 -4.09 35.83
C SER A 98 -11.93 -3.08 35.58
N ASP A 99 -12.29 -1.83 35.27
CA ASP A 99 -11.30 -0.78 34.99
C ASP A 99 -10.28 -0.61 36.13
N TYR A 100 -10.73 -0.70 37.38
CA TYR A 100 -9.88 -0.61 38.55
C TYR A 100 -8.81 -1.72 38.61
N GLU A 101 -9.17 -2.96 38.26
CA GLU A 101 -8.21 -4.07 38.20
C GLU A 101 -7.25 -3.93 36.99
N ARG A 102 -7.75 -3.48 35.83
CA ARG A 102 -6.93 -3.21 34.64
C ARG A 102 -5.89 -2.11 34.90
N ASP A 103 -6.29 -1.03 35.57
CA ASP A 103 -5.38 0.06 35.97
C ASP A 103 -4.35 -0.42 36.99
N ARG A 104 -4.71 -1.36 37.86
CA ARG A 104 -3.75 -1.97 38.78
C ARG A 104 -2.64 -2.72 38.05
N VAL A 105 -2.99 -3.51 37.03
CA VAL A 105 -2.01 -4.21 36.17
C VAL A 105 -1.06 -3.20 35.51
N ARG A 106 -1.61 -2.15 34.89
CA ARG A 106 -0.82 -1.04 34.33
C ARG A 106 0.13 -0.43 35.36
N ASN A 107 -0.37 -0.11 36.56
CA ASN A 107 0.41 0.53 37.60
C ASN A 107 1.58 -0.35 38.08
N TRP A 108 1.44 -1.67 38.06
CA TRP A 108 2.56 -2.58 38.34
C TRP A 108 3.65 -2.49 37.27
N PHE A 109 3.31 -2.37 35.98
CA PHE A 109 4.31 -2.15 34.93
C PHE A 109 4.96 -0.77 35.00
N VAL A 110 4.22 0.27 35.40
CA VAL A 110 4.80 1.59 35.69
C VAL A 110 5.80 1.49 36.84
N LYS A 111 5.48 0.72 37.90
CA LYS A 111 6.40 0.43 39.00
C LYS A 111 7.63 -0.37 38.53
N PHE A 112 7.42 -1.39 37.71
CA PHE A 112 8.49 -2.19 37.09
C PHE A 112 9.47 -1.30 36.31
N SER A 113 8.92 -0.39 35.50
CA SER A 113 9.72 0.54 34.69
C SER A 113 10.59 1.44 35.55
N ARG A 114 10.04 1.96 36.66
CA ARG A 114 10.78 2.82 37.60
C ARG A 114 11.88 2.10 38.37
N GLN A 115 11.67 0.83 38.74
CA GLN A 115 12.62 0.08 39.58
C GLN A 115 13.70 -0.65 38.76
N TYR A 116 13.36 -1.15 37.57
CA TYR A 116 14.23 -2.04 36.80
C TYR A 116 14.61 -1.48 35.42
N GLY A 117 14.24 -0.24 35.09
CA GLY A 117 14.45 0.30 33.73
C GLY A 117 13.62 -0.42 32.68
N GLY A 118 12.43 -0.88 33.07
CA GLY A 118 11.52 -1.59 32.17
C GLY A 118 11.06 -0.77 30.96
N ALA A 119 10.79 -1.45 29.84
CA ALA A 119 10.35 -0.81 28.60
C ALA A 119 9.03 -0.03 28.75
N ILE A 120 9.00 1.20 28.26
CA ILE A 120 7.80 2.07 28.30
C ILE A 120 7.11 2.02 26.92
N PRO A 121 5.82 1.69 26.85
CA PRO A 121 5.08 1.72 25.58
C PRO A 121 4.97 3.14 25.02
N GLN A 122 5.23 3.30 23.72
CA GLN A 122 5.15 4.59 23.02
C GLN A 122 4.38 4.45 21.69
N GLY A 123 4.06 5.58 21.05
CA GLY A 123 3.41 5.62 19.74
C GLY A 123 1.89 5.79 19.78
N ALA A 124 1.25 5.79 18.60
CA ALA A 124 -0.19 5.89 18.45
C ALA A 124 -0.91 4.72 19.14
N TRP A 125 -0.32 3.53 19.04
CA TRP A 125 -0.87 2.35 19.71
C TRP A 125 -0.90 2.48 21.23
N ALA A 126 0.19 2.91 21.88
CA ALA A 126 0.19 3.12 23.34
C ALA A 126 -0.78 4.23 23.79
N ARG A 127 -1.12 5.19 22.91
CA ARG A 127 -2.11 6.25 23.19
C ARG A 127 -3.55 5.73 23.15
N THR A 128 -3.88 4.92 22.15
CA THR A 128 -5.20 4.29 22.03
C THR A 128 -5.38 3.15 23.05
N PHE A 129 -4.29 2.47 23.39
CA PHE A 129 -4.24 1.26 24.21
C PHE A 129 -3.36 1.41 25.46
N SER A 130 -3.58 2.47 26.24
CA SER A 130 -2.84 2.82 27.46
C SER A 130 -2.65 1.76 28.57
N LYS A 131 -3.52 0.75 28.70
CA LYS A 131 -3.44 -0.33 29.71
C LYS A 131 -2.88 -1.62 29.08
N ILE A 132 -3.44 -2.11 27.98
CA ILE A 132 -2.91 -3.34 27.32
C ILE A 132 -1.54 -3.12 26.67
N ALA A 133 -1.14 -1.86 26.44
CA ALA A 133 0.16 -1.56 25.87
C ALA A 133 1.34 -2.03 26.71
N TRP A 134 1.17 -2.03 28.03
CA TRP A 134 2.19 -2.48 28.96
C TRP A 134 2.49 -3.98 28.84
N PRO A 135 1.54 -4.91 29.10
CA PRO A 135 1.83 -6.34 29.05
C PRO A 135 2.31 -6.82 27.69
N ILE A 136 1.81 -6.24 26.60
CA ILE A 136 2.24 -6.59 25.23
C ILE A 136 3.65 -6.07 24.93
N THR A 137 4.01 -4.85 25.36
CA THR A 137 5.37 -4.33 25.21
C THR A 137 6.36 -5.19 26.00
N HIS A 138 5.98 -5.59 27.22
CA HIS A 138 6.80 -6.46 28.05
C HIS A 138 6.80 -7.94 27.63
N ALA A 139 5.95 -8.33 26.67
CA ALA A 139 6.00 -9.62 26.01
C ALA A 139 7.02 -9.69 24.87
N VAL A 140 7.75 -8.60 24.58
CA VAL A 140 8.80 -8.46 23.56
C VAL A 140 8.28 -8.66 22.13
N LEU A 141 7.79 -9.85 21.80
CA LEU A 141 7.24 -10.21 20.50
C LEU A 141 6.08 -11.22 20.66
N PRO A 142 4.81 -10.75 20.73
CA PRO A 142 3.64 -11.61 20.79
C PRO A 142 3.59 -12.61 19.62
N ARG A 143 3.11 -13.83 19.88
CA ARG A 143 3.09 -14.93 18.88
C ARG A 143 2.43 -14.57 17.56
N TYR A 144 1.33 -13.81 17.59
CA TYR A 144 0.61 -13.45 16.38
C TYR A 144 1.40 -12.51 15.43
N LEU A 145 2.43 -11.82 15.92
CA LEU A 145 3.30 -10.93 15.15
C LEU A 145 4.57 -11.62 14.64
N GLN A 146 4.97 -12.72 15.27
CA GLN A 146 6.24 -13.41 15.01
C GLN A 146 6.42 -13.77 13.53
N VAL A 147 5.40 -14.40 12.92
CA VAL A 147 5.43 -14.79 11.51
C VAL A 147 5.55 -13.57 10.58
N GLN A 148 4.84 -12.48 10.88
CA GLN A 148 4.90 -11.27 10.06
C GLN A 148 6.25 -10.55 10.21
N LEU A 149 6.82 -10.51 11.43
CA LEU A 149 8.16 -9.97 11.67
C LEU A 149 9.22 -10.79 10.93
N ALA A 150 9.18 -12.13 11.00
CA ALA A 150 10.14 -12.98 10.30
C ALA A 150 10.07 -12.80 8.79
N LYS A 151 8.84 -12.71 8.24
CA LYS A 151 8.63 -12.38 6.84
C LYS A 151 9.23 -11.01 6.51
N MET A 152 8.95 -9.99 7.32
CA MET A 152 9.51 -8.65 7.16
C MET A 152 11.05 -8.63 7.17
N LEU A 153 11.68 -9.34 8.11
CA LEU A 153 13.14 -9.41 8.20
C LEU A 153 13.75 -10.11 6.98
N SER A 154 13.09 -11.17 6.46
CA SER A 154 13.51 -11.80 5.21
C SER A 154 13.30 -10.88 4.02
N ASP A 155 12.14 -10.24 3.89
CA ASP A 155 11.83 -9.35 2.78
C ASP A 155 12.79 -8.14 2.73
N TYR A 156 13.19 -7.60 3.90
CA TYR A 156 14.10 -6.46 4.02
C TYR A 156 15.60 -6.85 4.03
N ARG A 157 15.94 -8.15 3.91
CA ARG A 157 17.30 -8.71 4.13
C ARG A 157 18.45 -8.09 3.35
N ALA A 158 18.17 -7.50 2.21
CA ALA A 158 19.20 -6.88 1.37
C ALA A 158 19.47 -5.41 1.73
N SER A 159 18.62 -4.78 2.56
CA SER A 159 18.68 -3.33 2.85
C SER A 159 19.09 -2.98 4.28
N TRP A 160 18.89 -3.87 5.25
CA TRP A 160 19.37 -3.67 6.63
C TRP A 160 20.82 -4.08 6.97
N PRO A 161 21.62 -4.75 6.11
CA PRO A 161 23.03 -5.11 6.40
C PRO A 161 23.87 -4.01 7.06
N SER A 162 23.83 -2.79 6.52
CA SER A 162 24.57 -1.63 7.03
C SER A 162 23.98 -1.01 8.30
N LEU A 163 22.84 -1.52 8.78
CA LEU A 163 22.11 -1.01 9.93
C LEU A 163 22.20 -1.94 11.15
N LEU A 164 22.89 -3.07 11.05
CA LEU A 164 23.03 -4.01 12.18
C LEU A 164 23.79 -3.39 13.36
N ASP A 165 24.72 -2.48 13.09
CA ASP A 165 25.51 -1.76 14.11
C ASP A 165 24.71 -0.62 14.78
N ASP A 166 23.60 -0.20 14.18
CA ASP A 166 22.67 0.80 14.73
C ASP A 166 21.25 0.24 14.84
N PRO A 167 20.93 -0.45 15.96
CA PRO A 167 19.59 -0.97 16.20
C PRO A 167 18.50 0.10 16.12
N SER A 168 18.79 1.35 16.49
CA SER A 168 17.79 2.42 16.44
C SER A 168 17.43 2.77 14.99
N ALA A 169 18.43 2.95 14.13
CA ALA A 169 18.21 3.18 12.70
C ALA A 169 17.51 2.01 12.03
N LEU A 170 17.89 0.77 12.36
CA LEU A 170 17.19 -0.44 11.89
C LEU A 170 15.72 -0.42 12.29
N GLY A 171 15.43 -0.10 13.55
CA GLY A 171 14.08 0.03 14.09
C GLY A 171 13.22 1.04 13.34
N THR A 172 13.76 2.23 13.07
CA THR A 172 13.06 3.28 12.31
C THR A 172 12.76 2.82 10.88
N ARG A 173 13.69 2.11 10.24
CA ARG A 173 13.50 1.55 8.90
C ARG A 173 12.47 0.43 8.89
N LEU A 174 12.51 -0.49 9.86
CA LEU A 174 11.52 -1.57 10.00
C LEU A 174 10.12 -1.03 10.29
N HIS A 175 9.99 0.06 11.06
CA HIS A 175 8.71 0.75 11.22
C HIS A 175 8.19 1.32 9.90
N ALA A 176 9.02 2.05 9.16
CA ALA A 176 8.63 2.52 7.84
C ALA A 176 8.26 1.36 6.89
N TRP A 177 8.87 0.19 7.07
CA TRP A 177 8.58 -1.02 6.29
C TRP A 177 7.31 -1.77 6.75
N SER A 178 6.95 -1.67 8.03
CA SER A 178 5.87 -2.45 8.63
C SER A 178 4.46 -2.10 8.15
N ARG A 179 4.26 -0.89 7.60
CA ARG A 179 2.99 -0.44 6.98
C ARG A 179 2.55 -1.25 5.76
N TYR A 180 3.45 -2.10 5.25
CA TYR A 180 3.22 -2.99 4.11
C TYR A 180 2.85 -4.42 4.52
N TYR A 181 2.69 -4.62 5.83
CA TYR A 181 2.20 -5.83 6.47
C TYR A 181 0.87 -5.49 7.14
N GLY A 182 0.43 -6.30 8.09
CA GLY A 182 -0.77 -5.99 8.84
C GLY A 182 -0.63 -4.72 9.67
N ASP A 183 -1.70 -3.93 9.78
CA ASP A 183 -1.81 -2.77 10.70
C ASP A 183 -1.31 -3.10 12.11
N ARG A 184 -1.48 -4.34 12.55
CA ARG A 184 -1.05 -4.77 13.88
C ARG A 184 0.48 -4.83 14.00
N LEU A 185 1.17 -5.31 12.96
CA LEU A 185 2.63 -5.27 12.92
C LEU A 185 3.10 -3.82 12.81
N GLU A 186 2.46 -3.00 11.98
CA GLU A 186 2.79 -1.59 11.86
C GLU A 186 2.74 -0.86 13.21
N LYS A 187 1.62 -1.04 13.92
CA LYS A 187 1.42 -0.46 15.26
C LYS A 187 2.44 -0.95 16.27
N PHE A 188 2.85 -2.22 16.21
CA PHE A 188 3.93 -2.76 17.05
C PHE A 188 5.29 -2.11 16.70
N CYS A 189 5.59 -1.97 15.42
CA CYS A 189 6.84 -1.39 14.95
C CYS A 189 6.98 0.11 15.24
N GLN A 190 5.91 0.82 15.64
CA GLN A 190 6.01 2.18 16.16
C GLN A 190 6.99 2.29 17.34
N ASN A 191 7.20 1.21 18.08
CA ASN A 191 8.26 1.14 19.09
C ASN A 191 9.60 0.76 18.44
N THR A 192 10.15 1.70 17.66
CA THR A 192 11.32 1.49 16.79
C THR A 192 12.51 0.92 17.56
N GLU A 193 12.75 1.40 18.77
CA GLU A 193 13.87 0.97 19.61
C GLU A 193 13.79 -0.52 19.98
N ILE A 194 12.61 -1.00 20.39
CA ILE A 194 12.39 -2.41 20.73
C ILE A 194 12.55 -3.27 19.49
N VAL A 195 11.89 -2.88 18.38
CA VAL A 195 11.88 -3.66 17.15
C VAL A 195 13.28 -3.77 16.54
N GLY A 196 14.04 -2.68 16.55
CA GLY A 196 15.42 -2.69 16.08
C GLY A 196 16.32 -3.62 16.88
N ARG A 197 16.30 -3.52 18.22
CA ARG A 197 17.08 -4.40 19.10
C ARG A 197 16.69 -5.87 18.98
N LEU A 198 15.39 -6.14 18.90
CA LEU A 198 14.84 -7.47 18.68
C LEU A 198 15.27 -8.03 17.32
N ALA A 199 15.24 -7.23 16.26
CA ALA A 199 15.70 -7.64 14.93
C ALA A 199 17.19 -8.00 14.96
N VAL A 200 18.05 -7.16 15.54
CA VAL A 200 19.48 -7.45 15.71
C VAL A 200 19.68 -8.74 16.52
N ALA A 201 18.98 -8.91 17.64
CA ALA A 201 19.04 -10.12 18.45
C ALA A 201 18.59 -11.37 17.67
N LEU A 202 17.55 -11.29 16.83
CA LEU A 202 17.10 -12.42 16.03
C LEU A 202 18.06 -12.78 14.89
N LEU A 203 18.79 -11.80 14.35
CA LEU A 203 19.64 -11.93 13.17
C LEU A 203 21.10 -12.32 13.49
N ILE A 204 21.67 -11.79 14.58
CA ILE A 204 23.09 -11.98 14.94
C ILE A 204 23.30 -13.18 15.88
N THR A 205 22.29 -13.56 16.67
CA THR A 205 22.47 -14.61 17.69
C THR A 205 22.54 -16.00 17.04
N ASP A 206 23.76 -16.52 16.91
CA ASP A 206 24.05 -17.94 16.72
C ASP A 206 23.81 -18.72 18.03
N GLU A 207 23.71 -20.06 17.94
CA GLU A 207 23.48 -20.95 19.09
C GLU A 207 24.51 -20.83 20.25
N TYR A 208 25.59 -20.05 20.08
CA TYR A 208 26.73 -19.96 21.00
C TYR A 208 27.07 -18.54 21.49
N THR A 209 26.37 -17.50 21.06
CA THR A 209 26.71 -16.10 21.46
C THR A 209 25.55 -15.47 22.23
N ASP A 210 25.75 -15.15 23.51
CA ASP A 210 24.73 -14.47 24.31
C ASP A 210 24.48 -13.04 23.79
N SER A 211 23.23 -12.73 23.46
CA SER A 211 22.85 -11.38 23.06
C SER A 211 22.80 -10.46 24.28
N PRO A 212 23.51 -9.31 24.29
CA PRO A 212 23.33 -8.31 25.34
C PRO A 212 22.00 -7.56 25.18
N LEU A 213 21.23 -7.83 24.12
CA LEU A 213 20.00 -7.11 23.74
C LEU A 213 18.70 -7.80 24.15
N ILE A 214 18.66 -9.12 24.33
CA ILE A 214 17.53 -9.89 24.89
C ILE A 214 18.12 -11.01 25.74
N GLU A 215 17.54 -11.26 26.93
CA GLU A 215 17.96 -12.38 27.78
C GLU A 215 17.84 -13.73 27.03
N SER A 216 18.83 -14.61 27.19
CA SER A 216 19.02 -15.77 26.33
C SER A 216 17.89 -16.80 26.42
N THR A 217 17.31 -17.02 27.60
CA THR A 217 16.15 -17.93 27.73
C THR A 217 14.90 -17.36 27.04
N ALA A 218 14.65 -16.05 27.15
CA ALA A 218 13.54 -15.39 26.47
C ALA A 218 13.72 -15.40 24.94
N LEU A 219 14.92 -15.11 24.45
CA LEU A 219 15.24 -15.15 23.02
C LEU A 219 15.10 -16.56 22.45
N ALA A 220 15.58 -17.59 23.16
CA ALA A 220 15.44 -18.98 22.75
C ALA A 220 13.97 -19.39 22.61
N ARG A 221 13.09 -18.98 23.55
CA ARG A 221 11.63 -19.22 23.46
C ARG A 221 11.00 -18.55 22.24
N ILE A 222 11.42 -17.34 21.89
CA ILE A 222 10.95 -16.62 20.69
C ILE A 222 11.41 -17.35 19.42
N VAL A 223 12.69 -17.75 19.35
CA VAL A 223 13.26 -18.47 18.20
C VAL A 223 12.61 -19.84 18.03
N GLU A 224 12.35 -20.58 19.11
CA GLU A 224 11.62 -21.85 19.07
C GLU A 224 10.19 -21.66 18.51
N SER A 225 9.48 -20.63 18.98
CA SER A 225 8.13 -20.29 18.49
C SER A 225 8.13 -19.85 17.02
N LEU A 226 9.15 -19.12 16.58
CA LEU A 226 9.35 -18.76 15.17
C LEU A 226 9.67 -19.99 14.31
N ASN A 227 10.36 -20.99 14.85
CA ASN A 227 10.76 -22.20 14.14
C ASN A 227 9.69 -23.28 14.07
N SER A 228 8.65 -23.23 14.91
CA SER A 228 7.54 -24.20 14.88
C SER A 228 6.73 -24.11 13.58
N GLU A 229 6.70 -22.94 12.94
CA GLU A 229 6.04 -22.71 11.64
C GLU A 229 7.04 -22.83 10.48
N ARG A 230 6.77 -23.74 9.52
CA ARG A 230 7.69 -24.05 8.40
C ARG A 230 8.11 -22.81 7.59
N GLN A 231 7.17 -21.89 7.32
CA GLN A 231 7.43 -20.68 6.56
C GLN A 231 8.29 -19.69 7.34
N SER A 232 7.96 -19.46 8.61
CA SER A 232 8.71 -18.57 9.50
C SER A 232 10.15 -19.05 9.71
N ARG A 233 10.35 -20.36 9.90
CA ARG A 233 11.69 -20.98 9.95
C ARG A 233 12.51 -20.67 8.70
N ARG A 234 11.90 -20.81 7.52
CA ARG A 234 12.57 -20.52 6.24
C ARG A 234 12.98 -19.05 6.17
N TRP A 235 12.06 -18.12 6.43
CA TRP A 235 12.33 -16.69 6.37
C TRP A 235 13.41 -16.24 7.36
N LEU A 236 13.35 -16.71 8.60
CA LEU A 236 14.38 -16.40 9.59
C LEU A 236 15.75 -16.96 9.19
N SER A 237 15.79 -18.18 8.62
CA SER A 237 17.04 -18.78 8.13
C SER A 237 17.64 -18.04 6.93
N GLU A 238 16.81 -17.45 6.07
CA GLU A 238 17.25 -16.64 4.93
C GLU A 238 17.80 -15.30 5.43
N ALA A 239 17.10 -14.65 6.36
CA ALA A 239 17.54 -13.39 6.96
C ALA A 239 18.86 -13.55 7.75
N ARG A 240 19.00 -14.62 8.55
CA ARG A 240 20.24 -14.92 9.29
C ARG A 240 21.41 -15.20 8.36
N ARG A 241 21.20 -15.95 7.27
CA ARG A 241 22.24 -16.18 6.26
C ARG A 241 22.76 -14.86 5.67
N SER A 242 21.84 -13.94 5.34
CA SER A 242 22.22 -12.60 4.88
C SER A 242 22.97 -11.79 5.95
N ALA A 243 22.61 -11.89 7.24
CA ALA A 243 23.37 -11.22 8.31
C ALA A 243 24.80 -11.78 8.44
N SER A 244 24.94 -13.11 8.36
CA SER A 244 26.22 -13.79 8.57
C SER A 244 27.25 -13.54 7.47
N SER A 245 26.83 -13.30 6.22
CA SER A 245 27.77 -13.02 5.11
C SER A 245 28.53 -11.70 5.30
N ILE A 246 27.89 -10.71 5.95
CA ILE A 246 28.48 -9.39 6.21
C ILE A 246 29.47 -9.42 7.37
N HIS A 247 29.21 -10.22 8.41
CA HIS A 247 30.10 -10.29 9.58
C HIS A 247 31.48 -10.87 9.26
N THR A 248 31.59 -11.66 8.19
CA THR A 248 32.88 -12.10 7.61
C THR A 248 33.66 -10.98 6.91
N HIS A 249 33.00 -9.87 6.56
CA HIS A 249 33.60 -8.70 5.94
C HIS A 249 33.68 -7.54 6.94
N ASN A 250 34.62 -7.63 7.89
CA ASN A 250 35.07 -6.48 8.66
C ASN A 250 35.69 -5.43 7.72
N PHE A 251 34.88 -4.48 7.22
CA PHE A 251 35.38 -3.29 6.56
C PHE A 251 34.60 -2.05 6.98
N ARG A 252 35.40 -1.00 7.23
CA ARG A 252 35.03 0.38 7.57
C ARG A 252 33.77 0.87 6.84
N PRO A 253 32.95 1.70 7.51
CA PRO A 253 31.94 2.47 6.80
C PRO A 253 32.62 3.32 5.71
N PRO A 254 31.98 3.54 4.55
CA PRO A 254 32.46 4.55 3.62
C PRO A 254 32.41 5.91 4.34
N ASP A 255 33.57 6.55 4.51
CA ASP A 255 33.66 7.95 4.91
C ASP A 255 33.09 8.80 3.77
N ALA A 256 31.76 8.91 3.72
CA ALA A 256 31.06 9.85 2.86
C ALA A 256 30.89 11.17 3.60
N GLN A 257 31.99 11.88 3.86
CA GLN A 257 31.94 13.34 3.81
C GLN A 257 31.89 13.73 2.33
N GLU A 258 30.70 13.65 1.74
CA GLU A 258 30.43 14.24 0.44
C GLU A 258 30.52 15.77 0.59
N ASP A 259 31.48 16.37 -0.09
CA ASP A 259 31.61 17.82 -0.24
C ASP A 259 30.40 18.34 -1.04
N PRO A 260 29.46 19.07 -0.42
CA PRO A 260 28.19 19.45 -1.03
C PRO A 260 28.33 20.48 -2.17
N THR A 261 29.55 20.93 -2.47
CA THR A 261 29.81 22.02 -3.42
C THR A 261 30.16 21.57 -4.84
N ARG A 262 30.31 20.26 -5.11
CA ARG A 262 30.48 19.73 -6.47
C ARG A 262 29.19 19.09 -6.97
N LEU A 263 28.42 19.81 -7.78
CA LEU A 263 27.30 19.28 -8.56
C LEU A 263 27.83 18.22 -9.56
N ARG A 264 27.92 16.96 -9.14
CA ARG A 264 28.13 15.84 -10.05
C ARG A 264 26.83 15.53 -10.81
N PRO A 265 26.89 15.16 -12.10
CA PRO A 265 25.70 14.74 -12.84
C PRO A 265 25.09 13.47 -12.21
N ARG A 266 23.76 13.43 -12.08
CA ARG A 266 23.01 12.29 -11.52
C ARG A 266 23.25 11.04 -12.39
N ARG A 267 23.67 9.94 -11.75
CA ARG A 267 23.88 8.65 -12.40
C ARG A 267 22.54 7.95 -12.74
N PRO A 268 22.49 7.12 -13.79
CA PRO A 268 21.32 6.29 -14.10
C PRO A 268 20.91 5.41 -12.91
N ALA A 269 19.62 5.35 -12.63
CA ALA A 269 19.03 4.55 -11.56
C ALA A 269 18.17 3.40 -12.12
N ALA A 270 17.93 2.37 -11.30
CA ALA A 270 17.01 1.27 -11.64
C ALA A 270 15.56 1.72 -11.87
N THR A 271 15.20 2.89 -11.32
CA THR A 271 13.91 3.55 -11.48
C THR A 271 13.81 4.42 -12.73
N ASP A 272 14.88 4.52 -13.53
CA ASP A 272 14.83 5.20 -14.82
C ASP A 272 14.27 4.26 -15.90
N PRO A 273 13.30 4.70 -16.71
CA PRO A 273 12.61 3.85 -17.67
C PRO A 273 13.57 3.41 -18.78
N PRO A 274 13.61 2.11 -19.12
CA PRO A 274 14.32 1.64 -20.30
C PRO A 274 13.57 2.05 -21.57
N LEU A 275 14.28 2.65 -22.51
CA LEU A 275 13.74 3.04 -23.81
C LEU A 275 14.15 2.05 -24.91
N GLN A 276 13.24 1.76 -25.82
CA GLN A 276 13.47 0.83 -26.93
C GLN A 276 12.83 1.33 -28.22
N LEU A 277 13.46 1.01 -29.35
CA LEU A 277 12.87 1.17 -30.67
C LEU A 277 12.54 -0.20 -31.27
N ARG A 278 11.34 -0.35 -31.82
CA ARG A 278 10.91 -1.57 -32.51
C ARG A 278 10.48 -1.26 -33.93
N GLU A 279 11.09 -1.96 -34.87
CA GLU A 279 10.70 -2.00 -36.28
C GLU A 279 9.50 -2.94 -36.42
N ASP A 280 8.41 -2.47 -37.01
CA ASP A 280 7.28 -3.33 -37.32
C ASP A 280 7.46 -4.07 -38.66
N ALA A 281 6.53 -4.95 -39.01
CA ALA A 281 6.60 -5.74 -40.24
C ALA A 281 6.53 -4.88 -41.52
N THR A 282 6.17 -3.59 -41.41
CA THR A 282 6.10 -2.64 -42.52
C THR A 282 7.38 -1.81 -42.66
N GLY A 283 8.36 -1.99 -41.77
CA GLY A 283 9.60 -1.20 -41.73
C GLY A 283 9.47 0.14 -40.98
N LEU A 284 8.31 0.40 -40.36
CA LEU A 284 8.07 1.63 -39.58
C LEU A 284 8.58 1.44 -38.14
N TRP A 285 9.39 2.39 -37.68
CA TRP A 285 9.92 2.36 -36.31
C TRP A 285 8.93 2.95 -35.31
N ARG A 286 8.82 2.33 -34.13
CA ARG A 286 8.01 2.80 -33.00
C ARG A 286 8.85 2.87 -31.74
N ALA A 287 8.67 3.93 -30.96
CA ALA A 287 9.33 4.08 -29.67
C ALA A 287 8.47 3.52 -28.53
N LEU A 288 9.11 2.75 -27.67
CA LEU A 288 8.51 2.08 -26.52
C LEU A 288 9.27 2.45 -25.26
N ALA A 289 8.55 2.79 -24.20
CA ALA A 289 9.10 2.91 -22.85
C ALA A 289 8.65 1.72 -22.01
N ILE A 290 9.60 1.05 -21.36
CA ILE A 290 9.31 0.07 -20.33
C ILE A 290 9.17 0.84 -19.02
N LEU A 291 8.04 0.70 -18.32
CA LEU A 291 7.93 1.34 -17.02
C LEU A 291 8.71 0.55 -15.98
N PRO A 292 9.50 1.22 -15.14
CA PRO A 292 10.22 0.59 -14.05
C PRO A 292 9.24 0.11 -12.97
N ASP A 293 9.61 -0.94 -12.23
CA ASP A 293 8.89 -1.33 -11.04
C ASP A 293 9.21 -0.35 -9.90
N LEU A 294 8.24 0.51 -9.56
CA LEU A 294 8.40 1.52 -8.52
C LEU A 294 8.06 0.99 -7.12
N ARG A 295 7.78 -0.32 -6.95
CA ARG A 295 7.77 -0.94 -5.62
C ARG A 295 9.10 -0.77 -4.90
N LEU A 296 10.21 -0.55 -5.60
CA LEU A 296 11.48 -0.26 -4.95
C LEU A 296 11.43 1.06 -4.14
N LEU A 297 10.66 2.06 -4.59
CA LEU A 297 10.49 3.34 -3.89
C LEU A 297 9.67 3.23 -2.61
N GLN A 298 8.96 2.12 -2.41
CA GLN A 298 8.26 1.77 -1.18
C GLN A 298 9.14 1.95 0.07
N HIS A 299 10.40 1.56 -0.03
CA HIS A 299 11.37 1.55 1.07
C HIS A 299 11.86 2.95 1.43
N ALA A 300 12.14 3.79 0.42
CA ALA A 300 12.77 5.09 0.60
C ALA A 300 11.75 6.23 0.77
N MET A 301 10.57 6.13 0.13
CA MET A 301 9.64 7.25 -0.03
C MET A 301 8.18 6.85 0.25
N PRO A 302 7.81 6.71 1.54
CA PRO A 302 6.48 6.31 2.01
C PRO A 302 5.29 7.00 1.34
N HIS A 303 5.34 8.33 1.35
CA HIS A 303 4.25 9.19 0.92
C HIS A 303 4.07 9.12 -0.60
N LEU A 304 5.18 8.98 -1.34
CA LEU A 304 5.15 8.74 -2.77
C LEU A 304 4.54 7.37 -3.10
N TYR A 305 4.87 6.33 -2.33
CA TYR A 305 4.28 5.00 -2.54
C TYR A 305 2.76 4.98 -2.31
N GLU A 306 2.25 5.60 -1.24
CA GLU A 306 0.80 5.71 -1.03
C GLU A 306 0.09 6.45 -2.17
N ALA A 307 0.74 7.48 -2.72
CA ALA A 307 0.23 8.15 -3.91
C ALA A 307 0.24 7.22 -5.14
N LEU A 308 1.31 6.44 -5.35
CA LEU A 308 1.40 5.44 -6.44
C LEU A 308 0.31 4.36 -6.31
N ARG A 309 -0.03 3.96 -5.07
CA ARG A 309 -1.07 2.97 -4.77
C ARG A 309 -2.47 3.49 -5.14
N THR A 310 -2.75 4.75 -4.83
CA THR A 310 -4.11 5.32 -4.89
C THR A 310 -4.39 6.17 -6.12
N SER A 311 -3.35 6.63 -6.84
CA SER A 311 -3.47 7.57 -7.96
C SER A 311 -3.16 6.94 -9.31
N ARG A 312 -3.80 7.46 -10.36
CA ARG A 312 -3.45 7.11 -11.76
C ARG A 312 -2.19 7.85 -12.17
N ALA A 313 -1.36 7.22 -13.00
CA ALA A 313 -0.15 7.87 -13.53
C ALA A 313 -0.32 8.28 -14.99
N VAL A 314 0.36 9.35 -15.38
CA VAL A 314 0.45 9.85 -16.75
C VAL A 314 1.90 9.74 -17.17
N VAL A 315 2.13 9.20 -18.37
CA VAL A 315 3.45 9.08 -18.98
C VAL A 315 3.57 10.16 -20.06
N ALA A 316 4.60 11.01 -19.97
CA ALA A 316 4.85 12.03 -20.97
C ALA A 316 5.03 11.39 -22.37
N GLY A 317 4.32 11.91 -23.36
CA GLY A 317 4.39 11.43 -24.75
C GLY A 317 3.52 10.21 -25.08
N ALA A 318 2.93 9.54 -24.08
CA ALA A 318 1.98 8.44 -24.28
C ALA A 318 0.53 8.94 -24.39
N ARG A 319 -0.33 8.17 -25.07
CA ARG A 319 -1.78 8.48 -25.18
C ARG A 319 -2.62 7.93 -24.04
N ARG A 320 -2.12 6.92 -23.33
CA ARG A 320 -2.86 6.19 -22.30
C ARG A 320 -2.29 6.48 -20.92
N ASP A 321 -3.18 6.75 -19.99
CA ASP A 321 -2.87 6.79 -18.56
C ASP A 321 -2.66 5.39 -18.01
N ILE A 322 -1.82 5.29 -17.00
CA ILE A 322 -1.61 4.09 -16.20
C ILE A 322 -2.69 4.02 -15.13
N PRO A 323 -3.36 2.86 -14.97
CA PRO A 323 -4.32 2.67 -13.90
C PRO A 323 -3.66 2.85 -12.52
N THR A 324 -4.48 3.09 -11.50
CA THR A 324 -4.05 3.15 -10.09
C THR A 324 -3.18 1.94 -9.75
N SER A 325 -2.14 2.09 -8.93
CA SER A 325 -1.19 1.01 -8.61
C SER A 325 -0.44 0.40 -9.80
N GLY A 326 -0.66 0.83 -11.05
CA GLY A 326 -0.04 0.19 -12.22
C GLY A 326 1.49 0.30 -12.24
N LEU A 327 2.06 1.35 -11.65
CA LEU A 327 3.51 1.52 -11.46
C LEU A 327 4.11 0.61 -10.37
N LEU A 328 3.28 -0.13 -9.64
CA LEU A 328 3.70 -1.09 -8.61
C LEU A 328 3.71 -2.54 -9.13
N TYR A 329 3.49 -2.73 -10.43
CA TYR A 329 3.51 -4.03 -11.08
C TYR A 329 4.28 -3.92 -12.40
N ALA A 330 4.79 -5.04 -12.90
CA ALA A 330 5.35 -5.08 -14.25
C ALA A 330 4.26 -4.76 -15.28
N THR A 331 4.41 -3.65 -16.00
CA THR A 331 3.48 -3.25 -17.07
C THR A 331 4.06 -3.57 -18.45
N PRO A 332 3.21 -3.90 -19.44
CA PRO A 332 3.64 -3.98 -20.83
C PRO A 332 4.33 -2.69 -21.29
N PRO A 333 5.28 -2.75 -22.26
CA PRO A 333 5.89 -1.56 -22.83
C PRO A 333 4.84 -0.61 -23.42
N ILE A 334 5.05 0.69 -23.22
CA ILE A 334 4.12 1.75 -23.64
C ILE A 334 4.67 2.46 -24.86
N GLU A 335 3.83 2.60 -25.89
CA GLU A 335 4.14 3.34 -27.09
C GLU A 335 4.12 4.85 -26.86
N LEU A 336 5.22 5.51 -27.22
CA LEU A 336 5.37 6.96 -27.20
C LEU A 336 5.01 7.51 -28.58
N THR A 337 4.06 8.47 -28.61
CA THR A 337 3.64 9.16 -29.84
C THR A 337 4.32 10.52 -30.02
N ARG A 338 4.83 11.08 -28.91
CA ARG A 338 5.65 12.28 -28.83
C ARG A 338 6.83 11.98 -27.92
N TRP A 339 7.98 12.60 -28.19
CA TRP A 339 9.13 12.46 -27.29
C TRP A 339 8.94 13.36 -26.06
N PRO A 340 9.24 12.90 -24.83
CA PRO A 340 9.12 13.75 -23.65
C PRO A 340 10.05 14.96 -23.74
N ALA A 341 9.51 16.16 -23.55
CA ALA A 341 10.32 17.38 -23.57
C ALA A 341 11.23 17.46 -22.33
N PRO A 342 12.48 17.97 -22.44
CA PRO A 342 13.41 18.05 -21.31
C PRO A 342 12.87 18.70 -20.01
N PRO A 343 12.03 19.77 -20.04
CA PRO A 343 11.50 20.36 -18.81
C PRO A 343 10.28 19.62 -18.23
N GLN A 344 9.71 18.65 -18.96
CA GLN A 344 8.54 17.92 -18.51
C GLN A 344 8.96 16.64 -17.78
N PRO A 345 8.40 16.36 -16.59
CA PRO A 345 8.68 15.10 -15.91
C PRO A 345 8.09 13.92 -16.68
N PHE A 346 8.84 12.81 -16.72
CA PHE A 346 8.43 11.63 -17.48
C PHE A 346 7.17 10.96 -16.92
N LEU A 347 7.06 10.91 -15.59
CA LEU A 347 5.89 10.39 -14.87
C LEU A 347 5.25 11.48 -14.00
N GLN A 348 3.92 11.50 -13.96
CA GLN A 348 3.13 12.31 -13.04
C GLN A 348 1.95 11.51 -12.49
N LEU A 349 1.54 11.78 -11.26
CA LEU A 349 0.33 11.23 -10.65
C LEU A 349 -0.81 12.24 -10.69
N ARG A 350 -1.97 11.80 -11.17
CA ARG A 350 -3.20 12.61 -11.17
C ARG A 350 -3.68 12.83 -9.74
N ARG A 351 -4.04 14.08 -9.41
CA ARG A 351 -4.57 14.48 -8.10
C ARG A 351 -3.60 14.28 -6.92
N ALA A 352 -2.32 13.98 -7.18
CA ALA A 352 -1.28 14.03 -6.16
C ALA A 352 -0.82 15.48 -5.91
N SER A 353 -0.22 15.74 -4.75
CA SER A 353 0.37 17.05 -4.45
C SER A 353 1.57 17.35 -5.35
N ASP A 354 1.88 18.63 -5.52
CA ASP A 354 3.05 19.06 -6.31
C ASP A 354 4.36 18.50 -5.73
N GLU A 355 4.46 18.43 -4.41
CA GLU A 355 5.60 17.81 -3.70
C GLU A 355 5.79 16.33 -4.11
N VAL A 356 4.72 15.53 -4.11
CA VAL A 356 4.79 14.12 -4.52
C VAL A 356 5.19 13.99 -5.98
N ASN A 357 4.67 14.84 -6.86
CA ASN A 357 5.00 14.83 -8.28
C ASN A 357 6.44 15.28 -8.56
N LEU A 358 6.98 16.22 -7.77
CA LEU A 358 8.38 16.61 -7.84
C LEU A 358 9.30 15.46 -7.43
N LEU A 359 8.98 14.78 -6.32
CA LEU A 359 9.73 13.60 -5.87
C LEU A 359 9.69 12.49 -6.94
N LEU A 360 8.53 12.21 -7.54
CA LEU A 360 8.43 11.22 -8.63
C LEU A 360 9.29 11.60 -9.85
N ALA A 361 9.27 12.87 -10.24
CA ALA A 361 10.08 13.40 -11.34
C ALA A 361 11.59 13.29 -11.05
N GLU A 362 11.99 13.36 -9.78
CA GLU A 362 13.36 13.12 -9.35
C GLU A 362 13.72 11.64 -9.35
N GLN A 363 12.80 10.73 -9.10
CA GLN A 363 13.10 9.30 -9.08
C GLN A 363 13.09 8.64 -10.46
N CYS A 364 12.32 9.15 -11.43
CA CYS A 364 12.16 8.53 -12.75
C CYS A 364 12.46 9.52 -13.86
N ARG A 365 13.65 9.43 -14.48
CA ARG A 365 14.08 10.34 -15.56
C ARG A 365 14.49 9.59 -16.82
N ILE A 366 14.11 10.14 -17.97
CA ILE A 366 14.68 9.74 -19.26
C ILE A 366 16.05 10.39 -19.45
N THR A 367 16.89 9.76 -20.27
CA THR A 367 18.16 10.33 -20.73
C THR A 367 17.95 11.63 -21.49
N GLN A 368 18.92 12.53 -21.39
CA GLN A 368 18.86 13.85 -22.01
C GLN A 368 19.30 13.80 -23.48
N GLY A 369 18.75 14.70 -24.31
CA GLY A 369 19.12 14.86 -25.73
C GLY A 369 20.53 15.47 -25.93
N PRO A 370 20.88 15.93 -27.14
CA PRO A 370 20.01 16.09 -28.32
C PRO A 370 19.80 14.80 -29.13
N TRP A 371 20.73 13.83 -29.04
CA TRP A 371 20.61 12.51 -29.68
C TRP A 371 20.44 11.39 -28.66
N TRP A 372 19.56 10.45 -28.96
CA TRP A 372 19.39 9.17 -28.27
C TRP A 372 19.86 8.03 -29.17
N VAL A 373 20.67 7.11 -28.64
CA VAL A 373 21.31 6.04 -29.42
C VAL A 373 20.73 4.69 -29.02
N PHE A 374 20.33 3.87 -29.99
CA PHE A 374 19.73 2.55 -29.79
C PHE A 374 20.52 1.48 -30.54
N ARG A 375 20.95 0.42 -29.87
CA ARG A 375 21.72 -0.67 -30.51
C ARG A 375 20.79 -1.69 -31.15
N ARG A 376 20.99 -1.97 -32.44
CA ARG A 376 20.22 -2.97 -33.18
C ARG A 376 20.79 -4.38 -32.95
N LYS A 377 19.90 -5.35 -32.71
CA LYS A 377 20.23 -6.79 -32.67
C LYS A 377 19.23 -7.55 -33.55
N PRO A 378 19.64 -8.57 -34.31
CA PRO A 378 18.72 -9.37 -35.11
C PRO A 378 17.62 -9.99 -34.25
N GLY A 379 16.35 -9.80 -34.65
CA GLY A 379 15.19 -10.42 -33.98
C GLY A 379 14.81 -9.85 -32.61
N ALA A 380 15.42 -8.75 -32.16
CA ALA A 380 15.12 -8.11 -30.87
C ALA A 380 14.89 -6.60 -31.02
N PRO A 381 14.08 -5.98 -30.14
CA PRO A 381 13.95 -4.52 -30.10
C PRO A 381 15.31 -3.86 -29.84
N ALA A 382 15.54 -2.71 -30.47
CA ALA A 382 16.77 -1.94 -30.30
C ALA A 382 16.74 -1.22 -28.95
N GLY A 383 17.59 -1.66 -28.02
CA GLY A 383 17.69 -1.09 -26.68
C GLY A 383 18.53 0.19 -26.67
N GLU A 384 18.14 1.15 -25.83
CA GLU A 384 18.91 2.37 -25.61
C GLU A 384 20.32 2.08 -25.07
N VAL A 385 21.30 2.80 -25.61
CA VAL A 385 22.67 2.88 -25.11
C VAL A 385 22.81 4.19 -24.35
N LYS A 386 22.62 4.15 -23.02
CA LYS A 386 22.57 5.37 -22.18
C LYS A 386 23.86 6.19 -22.22
N GLY A 387 25.01 5.56 -22.47
CA GLY A 387 26.30 6.23 -22.62
C GLY A 387 26.51 6.92 -23.99
N LYS A 388 25.56 6.81 -24.93
CA LYS A 388 25.61 7.44 -26.26
C LYS A 388 26.88 7.15 -27.04
N PHE A 389 27.36 5.91 -26.99
CA PHE A 389 28.54 5.51 -27.75
C PHE A 389 28.19 4.50 -28.85
N VAL A 390 29.00 4.50 -29.90
CA VAL A 390 28.90 3.57 -31.03
C VAL A 390 30.20 2.80 -31.22
N ARG A 391 30.08 1.57 -31.74
CA ARG A 391 31.22 0.68 -32.00
C ARG A 391 31.38 0.37 -33.48
N PRO A 392 32.63 0.23 -33.96
CA PRO A 392 32.92 -0.33 -35.28
C PRO A 392 32.26 -1.69 -35.50
N GLY A 393 31.71 -1.91 -36.69
CA GLY A 393 31.08 -3.17 -37.11
C GLY A 393 29.70 -3.45 -36.52
N ALA A 394 29.12 -2.51 -35.75
CA ALA A 394 27.78 -2.63 -35.19
C ALA A 394 26.79 -1.66 -35.82
N SER A 395 25.50 -2.00 -35.75
CA SER A 395 24.40 -1.17 -36.29
C SER A 395 23.60 -0.53 -35.16
N TYR A 396 23.35 0.76 -35.30
CA TYR A 396 22.61 1.57 -34.34
C TYR A 396 21.49 2.35 -35.03
N CYS A 397 20.49 2.77 -34.27
CA CYS A 397 19.50 3.75 -34.67
C CYS A 397 19.63 4.96 -33.75
N ILE A 398 19.73 6.16 -34.30
CA ILE A 398 19.76 7.41 -33.54
C ILE A 398 18.44 8.15 -33.73
N LEU A 399 17.95 8.76 -32.65
CA LEU A 399 16.74 9.56 -32.62
C LEU A 399 17.10 10.98 -32.19
N GLY A 400 16.60 11.99 -32.90
CA GLY A 400 16.83 13.40 -32.59
C GLY A 400 15.66 14.27 -33.03
N ASP A 401 15.64 15.51 -32.56
CA ASP A 401 14.64 16.51 -32.97
C ASP A 401 14.69 16.70 -34.49
N GLN A 402 13.53 16.91 -35.14
CA GLN A 402 13.47 17.11 -36.58
C GLN A 402 14.26 18.34 -37.07
N ALA A 403 14.51 19.33 -36.20
CA ALA A 403 15.34 20.49 -36.50
C ALA A 403 16.85 20.20 -36.41
N LEU A 404 17.26 19.07 -35.81
CA LEU A 404 18.67 18.68 -35.70
C LEU A 404 19.17 18.10 -37.03
N SER A 405 20.35 18.57 -37.46
CA SER A 405 21.03 18.00 -38.63
C SER A 405 21.74 16.70 -38.24
N PRO A 406 21.58 15.60 -38.99
CA PRO A 406 22.25 14.33 -38.69
C PRO A 406 23.78 14.46 -38.84
N PRO A 407 24.57 13.57 -38.21
CA PRO A 407 26.01 13.52 -38.43
C PRO A 407 26.33 13.33 -39.92
N ALA A 408 27.31 14.06 -40.44
CA ALA A 408 27.69 14.03 -41.85
C ALA A 408 28.49 12.76 -42.20
N LEU A 409 27.81 11.61 -42.26
CA LEU A 409 28.39 10.29 -42.46
C LEU A 409 27.71 9.59 -43.64
N GLU A 410 28.49 8.98 -44.54
CA GLU A 410 27.94 8.26 -45.72
C GLU A 410 27.08 7.04 -45.33
N TRP A 411 27.35 6.45 -44.17
CA TRP A 411 26.68 5.26 -43.63
C TRP A 411 25.57 5.61 -42.61
N CYS A 412 25.09 6.86 -42.62
CA CYS A 412 23.94 7.34 -41.86
C CYS A 412 22.72 7.51 -42.77
N VAL A 413 21.71 6.65 -42.61
CA VAL A 413 20.53 6.62 -43.49
C VAL A 413 19.26 6.98 -42.71
N LYS A 414 18.47 7.93 -43.22
CA LYS A 414 17.19 8.29 -42.60
C LYS A 414 16.17 7.15 -42.71
N VAL A 415 15.42 6.92 -41.64
CA VAL A 415 14.33 5.92 -41.59
C VAL A 415 13.03 6.55 -41.08
N ASP A 416 11.90 5.94 -41.44
CA ASP A 416 10.58 6.39 -41.00
C ASP A 416 10.30 5.95 -39.55
N ILE A 417 9.82 6.88 -38.74
CA ILE A 417 9.44 6.64 -37.34
C ILE A 417 8.06 7.23 -37.05
N ALA A 418 7.23 6.48 -36.33
CA ALA A 418 5.89 6.87 -35.89
C ALA A 418 5.95 7.78 -34.65
N LEU A 419 6.68 8.91 -34.73
CA LEU A 419 6.88 9.81 -33.61
C LEU A 419 6.83 11.28 -34.05
N GLU A 420 5.94 12.06 -33.45
CA GLU A 420 5.74 13.46 -33.82
C GLU A 420 6.94 14.32 -33.42
N GLY A 421 7.45 15.13 -34.36
CA GLY A 421 8.53 16.10 -34.12
C GLY A 421 9.95 15.53 -34.08
N MET A 422 10.14 14.22 -34.31
CA MET A 422 11.45 13.57 -34.25
C MET A 422 11.83 12.94 -35.60
N SER A 423 13.12 12.80 -35.85
CA SER A 423 13.68 12.06 -36.99
C SER A 423 14.61 10.95 -36.51
N ALA A 424 14.54 9.79 -37.18
CA ALA A 424 15.36 8.63 -36.88
C ALA A 424 16.33 8.32 -38.03
N TYR A 425 17.54 7.88 -37.69
CA TYR A 425 18.59 7.54 -38.64
C TYR A 425 19.27 6.23 -38.23
N VAL A 426 19.49 5.33 -39.18
CA VAL A 426 20.27 4.10 -38.98
C VAL A 426 21.73 4.39 -39.30
N LEU A 427 22.58 4.09 -38.32
CA LEU A 427 24.03 4.14 -38.39
C LEU A 427 24.57 2.72 -38.58
N SER A 428 25.13 2.43 -39.75
CA SER A 428 25.85 1.17 -40.01
C SER A 428 27.34 1.39 -39.87
N VAL A 429 27.85 1.31 -38.63
CA VAL A 429 29.23 1.71 -38.33
C VAL A 429 30.21 0.74 -39.00
N PRO A 430 31.14 1.22 -39.85
CA PRO A 430 32.15 0.39 -40.48
C PRO A 430 33.08 -0.29 -39.45
N THR A 431 33.75 -1.39 -39.82
CA THR A 431 34.69 -2.09 -38.93
C THR A 431 35.98 -1.32 -38.68
N THR A 432 36.29 -0.32 -39.51
CA THR A 432 37.41 0.63 -39.33
C THR A 432 36.88 2.04 -39.54
N LEU A 433 37.11 2.94 -38.58
CA LEU A 433 36.64 4.32 -38.62
C LEU A 433 37.77 5.26 -39.04
N SER A 434 37.48 6.18 -39.97
CA SER A 434 38.42 7.27 -40.28
C SER A 434 38.43 8.30 -39.15
N LYS A 435 39.50 9.11 -39.07
CA LYS A 435 39.58 10.22 -38.10
C LYS A 435 38.48 11.27 -38.32
N GLU A 436 38.05 11.46 -39.57
CA GLU A 436 37.00 12.41 -39.95
C GLU A 436 35.62 11.90 -39.49
N ASP A 437 35.31 10.61 -39.71
CA ASP A 437 34.07 9.99 -39.24
C ASP A 437 33.96 10.01 -37.71
N ALA A 438 35.06 9.71 -37.02
CA ALA A 438 35.11 9.76 -35.55
C ALA A 438 34.90 11.18 -35.03
N ALA A 439 35.48 12.19 -35.68
CA ALA A 439 35.27 13.59 -35.32
C ALA A 439 33.81 14.02 -35.51
N ALA A 440 33.16 13.62 -36.61
CA ALA A 440 31.76 13.93 -36.88
C ALA A 440 30.78 13.33 -35.85
N LEU A 441 31.06 12.12 -35.36
CA LEU A 441 30.29 11.49 -34.27
C LEU A 441 30.46 12.25 -32.96
N VAL A 442 31.70 12.63 -32.61
CA VAL A 442 32.01 13.38 -31.39
C VAL A 442 31.39 14.77 -31.42
N GLU A 443 31.39 15.46 -32.57
CA GLU A 443 30.72 16.75 -32.76
C GLU A 443 29.20 16.64 -32.55
N ALA A 444 28.60 15.52 -32.94
CA ALA A 444 27.20 15.20 -32.66
C ALA A 444 26.94 14.76 -31.20
N GLY A 445 27.97 14.69 -30.34
CA GLY A 445 27.86 14.25 -28.95
C GLY A 445 27.72 12.72 -28.78
N ILE A 446 28.11 11.95 -29.79
CA ILE A 446 28.15 10.48 -29.79
C ILE A 446 29.60 10.03 -29.66
N SER A 447 29.93 9.30 -28.60
CA SER A 447 31.30 8.86 -28.35
C SER A 447 31.65 7.59 -29.15
N VAL A 448 32.92 7.41 -29.50
CA VAL A 448 33.43 6.17 -30.10
C VAL A 448 34.34 5.52 -29.08
N VAL A 449 34.02 4.31 -28.63
CA VAL A 449 34.88 3.58 -27.68
C VAL A 449 36.02 2.92 -28.45
N SER A 450 37.25 3.32 -28.15
CA SER A 450 38.47 2.72 -28.67
C SER A 450 39.32 2.12 -27.53
N ASP A 451 39.82 0.91 -27.77
CA ASP A 451 40.98 0.24 -27.15
C ASP A 451 40.80 -0.55 -25.83
N ILE A 452 39.84 -0.22 -24.96
CA ILE A 452 39.54 -1.01 -23.73
C ILE A 452 38.05 -1.33 -23.61
N ARG A 453 37.72 -2.59 -23.28
CA ARG A 453 36.33 -3.06 -23.12
C ARG A 453 36.13 -3.75 -21.78
N VAL A 454 35.18 -3.26 -21.00
CA VAL A 454 34.73 -3.91 -19.75
C VAL A 454 33.35 -4.51 -19.99
N ARG A 455 33.20 -5.83 -19.79
CA ARG A 455 31.94 -6.55 -20.06
C ARG A 455 31.58 -7.53 -18.94
N PRO A 456 30.29 -7.76 -18.64
CA PRO A 456 29.89 -8.83 -17.74
C PRO A 456 30.22 -10.22 -18.33
N VAL A 457 30.59 -11.17 -17.48
CA VAL A 457 30.90 -12.56 -17.83
C VAL A 457 30.37 -13.54 -16.77
N GLY A 458 30.18 -14.81 -17.11
CA GLY A 458 29.59 -15.80 -16.18
C GLY A 458 28.06 -15.86 -16.27
N VAL A 459 27.38 -16.03 -15.12
CA VAL A 459 25.91 -16.00 -15.06
C VAL A 459 25.42 -14.66 -15.61
N VAL A 460 24.51 -14.73 -16.58
CA VAL A 460 24.09 -13.56 -17.37
C VAL A 460 23.53 -12.49 -16.43
N ALA A 461 24.15 -11.30 -16.44
CA ALA A 461 23.62 -10.12 -15.76
C ALA A 461 22.13 -9.95 -16.10
N GLY A 462 21.29 -9.71 -15.11
CA GLY A 462 19.83 -9.56 -15.26
C GLY A 462 19.45 -8.56 -16.35
N ARG A 463 20.32 -7.57 -16.64
CA ARG A 463 20.28 -6.82 -17.90
C ARG A 463 21.66 -6.32 -18.34
N TRP A 464 21.84 -6.16 -19.65
CA TRP A 464 23.06 -5.61 -20.24
C TRP A 464 22.72 -4.75 -21.46
N ASP A 465 23.11 -3.48 -21.44
CA ASP A 465 22.93 -2.55 -22.58
C ASP A 465 23.87 -2.87 -23.76
N GLY A 466 24.83 -3.76 -23.51
CA GLY A 466 25.77 -4.26 -24.50
C GLY A 466 27.18 -3.74 -24.32
N ASP A 467 27.43 -2.77 -23.43
CA ASP A 467 28.78 -2.23 -23.26
C ASP A 467 29.10 -1.32 -22.06
N GLY A 468 28.13 -0.65 -21.44
CA GLY A 468 28.41 0.41 -20.44
C GLY A 468 27.52 0.37 -19.20
N LEU A 469 26.41 -0.36 -19.23
CA LEU A 469 25.49 -0.50 -18.11
C LEU A 469 25.00 -1.93 -17.99
N ALA A 470 25.36 -2.57 -16.88
CA ALA A 470 24.93 -3.92 -16.52
C ALA A 470 24.15 -3.91 -15.20
N GLU A 471 23.13 -4.76 -15.11
CA GLU A 471 22.28 -4.91 -13.94
C GLU A 471 22.44 -6.32 -13.35
N TRP A 472 22.71 -6.42 -12.06
CA TRP A 472 22.80 -7.67 -11.30
C TRP A 472 21.83 -7.67 -10.12
N LEU A 473 21.56 -8.85 -9.56
CA LEU A 473 20.85 -8.98 -8.30
C LEU A 473 21.82 -9.00 -7.11
N SER A 474 21.40 -8.42 -5.98
CA SER A 474 22.14 -8.47 -4.71
C SER A 474 22.35 -9.92 -4.30
N GLY A 475 23.61 -10.28 -4.03
CA GLY A 475 24.05 -11.65 -3.75
C GLY A 475 24.55 -12.42 -4.97
N GLU A 476 24.45 -11.87 -6.19
CA GLU A 476 25.18 -12.38 -7.36
C GLU A 476 26.63 -11.87 -7.34
N SER A 477 27.58 -12.74 -7.67
CA SER A 477 28.97 -12.32 -7.85
C SER A 477 29.13 -11.51 -9.13
N VAL A 478 29.60 -10.27 -9.02
CA VAL A 478 29.85 -9.40 -10.18
C VAL A 478 31.15 -9.84 -10.85
N LEU A 479 31.00 -10.55 -11.95
CA LEU A 479 32.10 -11.03 -12.78
C LEU A 479 32.22 -10.17 -14.03
N ILE A 480 33.41 -9.61 -14.26
CA ILE A 480 33.71 -8.77 -15.42
C ILE A 480 34.92 -9.30 -16.19
N ALA A 481 34.94 -9.10 -17.49
CA ALA A 481 36.12 -9.24 -18.33
C ALA A 481 36.55 -7.88 -18.84
N ILE A 482 37.85 -7.60 -18.72
CA ILE A 482 38.52 -6.43 -19.28
C ILE A 482 39.31 -6.93 -20.49
N HIS A 483 38.99 -6.44 -21.67
CA HIS A 483 39.72 -6.69 -22.90
C HIS A 483 40.50 -5.44 -23.30
N ALA A 484 41.75 -5.60 -23.71
CA ALA A 484 42.58 -4.54 -24.24
C ALA A 484 43.17 -4.98 -25.59
N GLU A 485 43.18 -4.09 -26.59
CA GLU A 485 43.73 -4.42 -27.93
C GLU A 485 45.25 -4.66 -27.90
N HIS A 486 45.94 -4.07 -26.93
CA HIS A 486 47.37 -4.27 -26.67
C HIS A 486 47.55 -4.86 -25.27
N SER A 487 48.44 -5.84 -25.10
CA SER A 487 48.73 -6.49 -23.81
C SER A 487 49.51 -5.55 -22.89
N PRO A 488 48.87 -4.90 -21.90
CA PRO A 488 49.56 -4.00 -20.99
C PRO A 488 50.29 -4.76 -19.89
N ASN A 489 51.11 -4.07 -19.09
CA ASN A 489 51.76 -4.67 -17.93
C ASN A 489 50.90 -4.55 -16.66
N LYS A 490 50.12 -3.47 -16.52
CA LYS A 490 49.31 -3.16 -15.34
C LYS A 490 47.98 -2.52 -15.70
N VAL A 491 47.01 -2.73 -14.82
CA VAL A 491 45.68 -2.10 -14.90
C VAL A 491 45.33 -1.44 -13.56
N GLY A 492 44.89 -0.19 -13.63
CA GLY A 492 44.26 0.53 -12.54
C GLY A 492 42.75 0.36 -12.61
N LEU A 493 42.15 -0.24 -11.58
CA LEU A 493 40.71 -0.41 -11.42
C LEU A 493 40.22 0.56 -10.35
N HIS A 494 39.25 1.40 -10.69
CA HIS A 494 38.59 2.31 -9.75
C HIS A 494 37.14 1.90 -9.54
N ILE A 495 36.77 1.54 -8.31
CA ILE A 495 35.39 1.22 -7.94
C ILE A 495 34.87 2.34 -7.04
N ASN A 496 33.89 3.11 -7.51
CA ASN A 496 33.35 4.27 -6.78
C ASN A 496 34.39 5.31 -6.32
N GLY A 497 35.59 5.31 -6.91
CA GLY A 497 36.72 6.17 -6.54
C GLY A 497 37.86 5.44 -5.84
N ASP A 498 37.62 4.25 -5.28
CA ASP A 498 38.66 3.44 -4.64
C ASP A 498 39.55 2.77 -5.69
N ALA A 499 40.86 3.02 -5.61
CA ALA A 499 41.83 2.58 -6.60
C ALA A 499 42.48 1.24 -6.21
N TYR A 500 42.51 0.31 -7.16
CA TYR A 500 43.15 -0.99 -7.08
C TYR A 500 44.12 -1.13 -8.25
N LEU A 501 45.38 -1.45 -7.97
CA LEU A 501 46.38 -1.71 -9.01
C LEU A 501 46.59 -3.22 -9.13
N LEU A 502 46.37 -3.76 -10.33
CA LEU A 502 46.47 -5.19 -10.61
C LEU A 502 47.49 -5.44 -11.72
N ASP A 503 48.24 -6.54 -11.61
CA ASP A 503 49.16 -6.98 -12.65
C ASP A 503 48.37 -7.67 -13.78
N TRP A 504 48.72 -7.37 -15.03
CA TRP A 504 48.06 -7.97 -16.20
C TRP A 504 48.70 -9.32 -16.57
N PRO A 505 47.91 -10.35 -16.97
CA PRO A 505 48.48 -11.63 -17.37
C PRO A 505 49.36 -11.50 -18.62
N GLU A 506 50.60 -11.99 -18.56
CA GLU A 506 51.55 -11.88 -19.67
C GLU A 506 51.01 -12.55 -20.95
N GLY A 507 51.04 -11.81 -22.07
CA GLY A 507 50.67 -12.32 -23.40
C GLY A 507 49.16 -12.46 -23.67
N GLU A 508 48.31 -12.16 -22.68
CA GLU A 508 46.85 -12.23 -22.83
C GLU A 508 46.25 -10.86 -23.22
N SER A 509 45.18 -10.91 -24.02
CA SER A 509 44.39 -9.73 -24.40
C SER A 509 43.15 -9.52 -23.53
N GLU A 510 42.85 -10.45 -22.62
CA GLU A 510 41.72 -10.38 -21.69
C GLU A 510 42.14 -10.71 -20.25
N MET A 511 41.58 -9.97 -19.30
CA MET A 511 41.64 -10.24 -17.86
C MET A 511 40.23 -10.46 -17.32
N PHE A 512 40.04 -11.49 -16.49
CA PHE A 512 38.76 -11.77 -15.83
C PHE A 512 38.86 -11.44 -14.34
N LEU A 513 37.90 -10.68 -13.82
CA LEU A 513 37.85 -10.25 -12.43
C LEU A 513 36.51 -10.61 -11.77
N SER A 514 36.60 -11.06 -10.53
CA SER A 514 35.45 -11.16 -9.61
C SER A 514 35.52 -10.01 -8.63
N LEU A 515 34.52 -9.14 -8.64
CA LEU A 515 34.45 -7.95 -7.78
C LEU A 515 33.79 -8.25 -6.42
N GLY A 516 33.49 -9.52 -6.12
CA GLY A 516 32.78 -9.92 -4.90
C GLY A 516 31.30 -9.51 -4.92
N GLU A 517 30.69 -9.44 -3.73
CA GLU A 517 29.32 -8.92 -3.54
C GLU A 517 29.35 -7.39 -3.43
N LEU A 518 28.83 -6.69 -4.44
CA LEU A 518 28.59 -5.25 -4.38
C LEU A 518 27.25 -4.97 -3.68
N ALA A 519 27.19 -3.89 -2.90
CA ALA A 519 25.96 -3.48 -2.22
C ALA A 519 24.87 -3.06 -3.22
N ALA A 520 23.59 -3.06 -2.80
CA ALA A 520 22.51 -2.57 -3.65
C ALA A 520 22.69 -1.07 -3.96
N GLY A 521 22.64 -0.70 -5.25
CA GLY A 521 22.90 0.66 -5.69
C GLY A 521 23.60 0.73 -7.05
N THR A 522 24.05 1.93 -7.42
CA THR A 522 24.78 2.19 -8.66
C THR A 522 26.27 2.33 -8.37
N HIS A 523 27.07 1.43 -8.92
CA HIS A 523 28.53 1.38 -8.78
C HIS A 523 29.19 1.77 -10.10
N GLU A 524 30.18 2.65 -10.03
CA GLU A 524 31.01 3.01 -11.17
C GLU A 524 32.30 2.20 -11.11
N ILE A 525 32.56 1.44 -12.18
CA ILE A 525 33.77 0.66 -12.37
C ILE A 525 34.54 1.30 -13.52
N ALA A 526 35.59 2.06 -13.21
CA ALA A 526 36.49 2.62 -14.21
C ALA A 526 37.79 1.81 -14.27
N VAL A 527 38.31 1.64 -15.48
CA VAL A 527 39.49 0.85 -15.78
C VAL A 527 40.44 1.70 -16.59
N SER A 528 41.61 1.98 -16.05
CA SER A 528 42.70 2.67 -16.73
C SER A 528 43.84 1.70 -16.99
N VAL A 529 44.36 1.65 -18.21
CA VAL A 529 45.46 0.75 -18.57
C VAL A 529 46.72 1.55 -18.88
N ASP A 530 47.87 1.03 -18.44
CA ASP A 530 49.18 1.63 -18.69
C ASP A 530 49.86 0.98 -19.90
N LEU A 531 50.09 1.78 -20.94
CA LEU A 531 50.77 1.36 -22.16
C LEU A 531 52.28 1.61 -22.13
N ASN A 532 52.82 2.50 -21.27
CA ASN A 532 54.23 2.97 -21.35
C ASN A 532 54.87 3.53 -20.05
N GLY A 533 54.22 3.46 -18.88
CA GLY A 533 54.84 3.77 -17.58
C GLY A 533 54.75 5.22 -17.10
N GLU A 534 54.24 6.18 -17.88
CA GLU A 534 54.26 7.60 -17.45
C GLU A 534 52.99 8.43 -17.68
N ASN A 535 51.90 7.93 -18.26
CA ASN A 535 50.60 8.63 -18.26
C ASN A 535 49.43 7.69 -18.61
N PHE A 536 48.50 7.48 -17.69
CA PHE A 536 47.22 6.80 -17.96
C PHE A 536 46.46 7.59 -19.05
N LYS A 537 46.21 6.98 -20.22
CA LYS A 537 45.52 7.67 -21.32
C LYS A 537 44.40 6.88 -22.01
N THR A 538 44.14 5.66 -21.56
CA THR A 538 43.04 4.86 -22.09
C THR A 538 42.18 4.36 -20.93
N GLU A 539 40.91 4.75 -20.95
CA GLU A 539 39.94 4.47 -19.89
C GLU A 539 38.73 3.71 -20.46
N GLY A 540 38.37 2.60 -19.83
CA GLY A 540 37.09 1.91 -20.02
C GLY A 540 36.23 2.07 -18.77
N SER A 541 34.92 2.16 -18.91
CA SER A 541 34.01 2.28 -17.76
C SER A 541 32.80 1.37 -17.88
N LEU A 542 32.37 0.80 -16.76
CA LEU A 542 31.16 0.00 -16.63
C LEU A 542 30.36 0.51 -15.42
N LEU A 543 29.11 0.86 -15.64
CA LEU A 543 28.18 1.21 -14.59
C LEU A 543 27.38 -0.03 -14.18
N ALA A 544 27.60 -0.51 -12.96
CA ALA A 544 26.94 -1.68 -12.41
C ALA A 544 25.77 -1.25 -11.52
N ILE A 545 24.55 -1.66 -11.86
CA ILE A 545 23.36 -1.45 -11.01
C ILE A 545 23.05 -2.76 -10.29
N ILE A 546 23.20 -2.76 -8.97
CA ILE A 546 22.85 -3.91 -8.13
C ILE A 546 21.45 -3.68 -7.57
N ARG A 547 20.49 -4.50 -7.97
CA ARG A 547 19.12 -4.46 -7.46
C ARG A 547 18.92 -5.51 -6.40
N ASN A 548 18.09 -5.23 -5.40
CA ASN A 548 17.61 -6.28 -4.51
C ASN A 548 16.77 -7.29 -5.33
N PRO A 549 16.93 -8.60 -5.10
CA PRO A 549 16.03 -9.58 -5.70
C PRO A 549 14.61 -9.24 -5.26
N ASP A 550 13.73 -8.99 -6.23
CA ASP A 550 12.33 -8.74 -5.93
C ASP A 550 11.75 -10.00 -5.28
N VAL A 551 11.47 -9.94 -3.98
CA VAL A 551 10.83 -11.06 -3.25
C VAL A 551 9.41 -11.34 -3.79
N HIS A 552 8.88 -10.42 -4.60
CA HIS A 552 7.59 -10.51 -5.30
C HIS A 552 7.74 -10.31 -6.83
N GLY A 553 8.92 -10.52 -7.40
CA GLY A 553 9.20 -10.26 -8.81
C GLY A 553 10.16 -11.28 -9.40
N GLU A 554 9.61 -12.08 -10.31
CA GLU A 554 10.27 -12.74 -11.44
C GLU A 554 11.44 -13.71 -11.17
N ALA A 555 11.88 -13.91 -9.93
CA ALA A 555 12.80 -14.97 -9.56
C ALA A 555 12.06 -16.21 -9.02
N GLY A 556 11.37 -16.91 -9.93
CA GLY A 556 11.06 -18.33 -9.90
C GLY A 556 10.71 -18.97 -8.55
N LEU A 557 9.46 -18.82 -8.13
CA LEU A 557 8.81 -19.87 -7.33
C LEU A 557 8.01 -20.75 -8.29
N ALA A 558 8.23 -22.07 -8.24
CA ALA A 558 7.53 -23.05 -9.06
C ALA A 558 6.00 -22.81 -9.06
N GLY A 559 5.45 -22.36 -10.20
CA GLY A 559 4.01 -22.16 -10.43
C GLY A 559 3.56 -20.77 -10.91
N GLU A 560 4.27 -20.11 -11.83
CA GLU A 560 4.01 -18.70 -12.22
C GLU A 560 3.03 -18.49 -13.39
N GLY A 561 2.20 -19.47 -13.75
CA GLY A 561 1.21 -19.27 -14.80
C GLY A 561 -0.03 -18.46 -14.38
N ILE A 562 -0.17 -18.10 -13.10
CA ILE A 562 -1.29 -17.30 -12.58
C ILE A 562 -0.76 -16.08 -11.83
N ARG A 563 -1.31 -14.90 -12.10
CA ARG A 563 -0.95 -13.63 -11.42
C ARG A 563 -2.21 -12.93 -10.92
N VAL A 564 -2.17 -12.39 -9.70
CA VAL A 564 -3.26 -11.61 -9.10
C VAL A 564 -2.78 -10.18 -8.89
N ARG A 565 -3.48 -9.21 -9.49
CA ARG A 565 -3.25 -7.77 -9.34
C ARG A 565 -4.45 -7.17 -8.61
N SER A 566 -4.18 -6.31 -7.64
CA SER A 566 -5.21 -5.65 -6.83
C SER A 566 -5.15 -4.13 -6.95
N PHE A 567 -6.32 -3.51 -6.97
CA PHE A 567 -6.52 -2.07 -7.15
C PHE A 567 -7.50 -1.55 -6.08
N PRO A 568 -7.04 -0.81 -5.05
CA PRO A 568 -5.65 -0.45 -4.76
C PRO A 568 -4.80 -1.68 -4.40
N ALA A 569 -3.47 -1.59 -4.55
CA ALA A 569 -2.57 -2.64 -4.09
C ALA A 569 -2.75 -2.88 -2.57
N GLN A 570 -2.70 -4.15 -2.15
CA GLN A 570 -2.89 -4.60 -0.77
C GLN A 570 -4.18 -4.04 -0.11
N PRO A 571 -5.37 -4.38 -0.63
CA PRO A 571 -6.62 -3.87 -0.09
C PRO A 571 -6.92 -4.44 1.30
N SER A 572 -7.50 -3.62 2.17
CA SER A 572 -8.06 -4.08 3.44
C SER A 572 -9.27 -5.00 3.21
N LEU A 573 -9.59 -5.83 4.20
CA LEU A 573 -10.76 -6.71 4.15
C LEU A 573 -12.07 -5.92 3.91
N PRO A 574 -12.33 -4.77 4.57
CA PRO A 574 -13.47 -3.93 4.24
C PRO A 574 -13.42 -3.33 2.84
N GLU A 575 -12.26 -2.94 2.30
CA GLU A 575 -12.19 -2.43 0.92
C GLU A 575 -12.54 -3.52 -0.11
N LEU A 576 -12.04 -4.74 0.11
CA LEU A 576 -12.43 -5.90 -0.69
C LEU A 576 -13.93 -6.18 -0.53
N TRP A 577 -14.42 -6.25 0.70
CA TRP A 577 -15.81 -6.61 0.98
C TRP A 577 -16.82 -5.52 0.68
N ASP A 578 -16.44 -4.25 0.61
CA ASP A 578 -17.35 -3.16 0.20
C ASP A 578 -17.35 -2.99 -1.32
N GLY A 579 -16.40 -3.62 -2.03
CA GLY A 579 -16.26 -3.52 -3.49
C GLY A 579 -15.52 -2.24 -3.90
N ARG A 580 -14.77 -1.65 -2.96
CA ARG A 580 -13.84 -0.55 -3.24
C ARG A 580 -12.55 -1.07 -3.88
N ALA A 581 -12.21 -2.35 -3.68
CA ALA A 581 -11.07 -2.99 -4.31
C ALA A 581 -11.49 -3.90 -5.48
N PHE A 582 -10.73 -3.81 -6.58
CA PHE A 582 -10.88 -4.61 -7.78
C PHE A 582 -9.69 -5.56 -7.92
N LEU A 583 -9.95 -6.76 -8.42
CA LEU A 583 -8.90 -7.73 -8.73
C LEU A 583 -8.88 -8.03 -10.22
N GLU A 584 -7.68 -8.12 -10.78
CA GLU A 584 -7.42 -8.70 -12.09
C GLU A 584 -6.60 -9.98 -11.89
N ILE A 585 -7.02 -11.07 -12.51
CA ILE A 585 -6.34 -12.37 -12.40
C ILE A 585 -5.92 -12.79 -13.80
N ASP A 586 -4.62 -12.74 -14.07
CA ASP A 586 -4.05 -13.15 -15.34
C ASP A 586 -3.67 -14.63 -15.30
N GLY A 587 -3.83 -15.29 -16.44
CA GLY A 587 -3.36 -16.65 -16.68
C GLY A 587 -3.73 -17.11 -18.10
N PRO A 588 -3.51 -18.38 -18.46
CA PRO A 588 -3.78 -18.88 -19.79
C PRO A 588 -5.24 -18.66 -20.19
N SER A 589 -5.47 -18.14 -21.40
CA SER A 589 -6.80 -17.80 -21.90
C SER A 589 -7.77 -18.99 -21.89
N ASP A 590 -8.99 -18.73 -21.46
CA ASP A 590 -10.12 -19.67 -21.35
C ASP A 590 -9.81 -20.93 -20.54
N SER A 591 -8.96 -20.78 -19.52
CA SER A 591 -8.62 -21.88 -18.64
C SER A 591 -9.34 -21.86 -17.30
N GLY A 592 -9.80 -23.03 -16.85
CA GLY A 592 -10.43 -23.20 -15.54
C GLY A 592 -9.39 -23.18 -14.42
N ALA A 593 -9.62 -22.37 -13.39
CA ALA A 593 -8.85 -22.33 -12.15
C ALA A 593 -9.78 -22.37 -10.93
N GLU A 594 -9.26 -22.85 -9.79
CA GLU A 594 -9.99 -22.87 -8.53
C GLU A 594 -9.68 -21.58 -7.74
N LEU A 595 -10.74 -20.92 -7.27
CA LEU A 595 -10.69 -19.82 -6.32
C LEU A 595 -11.09 -20.31 -4.94
N ALA A 596 -10.24 -20.11 -3.95
CA ALA A 596 -10.55 -20.31 -2.53
C ALA A 596 -10.55 -18.97 -1.78
N LEU A 597 -11.66 -18.66 -1.12
CA LEU A 597 -11.77 -17.56 -0.15
C LEU A 597 -11.85 -18.16 1.25
N THR A 598 -10.85 -17.85 2.08
CA THR A 598 -10.76 -18.31 3.46
C THR A 598 -10.86 -17.12 4.42
N LEU A 599 -11.75 -17.20 5.40
CA LEU A 599 -11.87 -16.21 6.47
C LEU A 599 -11.24 -16.75 7.75
N HIS A 600 -10.40 -15.94 8.37
CA HIS A 600 -9.75 -16.28 9.63
C HIS A 600 -10.14 -15.31 10.74
N GLY A 601 -10.32 -15.84 11.95
CA GLY A 601 -10.56 -15.08 13.18
C GLY A 601 -9.29 -14.92 14.01
N GLY A 602 -9.47 -14.70 15.31
CA GLY A 602 -8.36 -14.63 16.27
C GLY A 602 -7.45 -15.84 16.23
N GLY A 603 -6.14 -15.60 16.33
CA GLY A 603 -5.12 -16.65 16.32
C GLY A 603 -4.98 -17.41 15.00
N GLY A 604 -5.48 -16.86 13.88
CA GLY A 604 -5.43 -17.52 12.57
C GLY A 604 -6.43 -18.66 12.40
N THR A 605 -7.36 -18.82 13.35
CA THR A 605 -8.40 -19.86 13.30
C THR A 605 -9.26 -19.70 12.05
N GLN A 606 -9.35 -20.76 11.24
CA GLN A 606 -10.21 -20.75 10.05
C GLN A 606 -11.68 -20.73 10.48
N LEU A 607 -12.39 -19.65 10.18
CA LEU A 607 -13.82 -19.50 10.46
C LEU A 607 -14.67 -20.08 9.33
N ALA A 608 -14.26 -19.85 8.08
CA ALA A 608 -14.98 -20.31 6.90
C ALA A 608 -14.04 -20.46 5.70
N ILE A 609 -14.41 -21.34 4.78
CA ILE A 609 -13.77 -21.47 3.47
C ILE A 609 -14.83 -21.68 2.39
N HIS A 610 -14.67 -21.02 1.26
CA HIS A 610 -15.51 -21.21 0.08
C HIS A 610 -14.63 -21.42 -1.14
N ARG A 611 -14.96 -22.43 -1.95
CA ARG A 611 -14.25 -22.76 -3.18
C ARG A 611 -15.21 -22.68 -4.36
N GLN A 612 -14.76 -22.08 -5.46
CA GLN A 612 -15.50 -22.05 -6.71
C GLN A 612 -14.56 -22.03 -7.90
N ASN A 613 -15.03 -22.52 -9.05
CA ASN A 613 -14.27 -22.46 -10.29
C ASN A 613 -14.46 -21.10 -10.97
N LEU A 614 -13.40 -20.58 -11.57
CA LEU A 614 -13.41 -19.40 -12.43
C LEU A 614 -12.70 -19.69 -13.75
N ARG A 615 -12.92 -18.83 -14.75
CA ARG A 615 -12.20 -18.86 -16.02
C ARG A 615 -11.20 -17.72 -16.06
N LEU A 616 -9.98 -18.01 -16.50
CA LEU A 616 -8.91 -17.03 -16.68
C LEU A 616 -8.90 -16.50 -18.12
N PRO A 617 -8.53 -15.21 -18.33
CA PRO A 617 -8.28 -14.19 -17.32
C PRO A 617 -9.57 -13.63 -16.69
N VAL A 618 -9.47 -13.10 -15.47
CA VAL A 618 -10.57 -12.40 -14.78
C VAL A 618 -10.31 -10.91 -14.82
N THR A 619 -11.22 -10.14 -15.42
CA THR A 619 -11.16 -8.67 -15.45
C THR A 619 -11.75 -8.05 -14.18
N GLY A 620 -11.50 -6.76 -13.95
CA GLY A 620 -12.07 -6.02 -12.81
C GLY A 620 -13.61 -6.05 -12.77
N SER A 621 -14.29 -6.03 -13.92
CA SER A 621 -15.76 -6.14 -14.00
C SER A 621 -16.24 -7.55 -13.67
N ASP A 622 -15.54 -8.58 -14.15
CA ASP A 622 -15.87 -9.98 -13.83
C ASP A 622 -15.71 -10.24 -12.32
N TRP A 623 -14.66 -9.66 -11.73
CA TRP A 623 -14.42 -9.70 -10.30
C TRP A 623 -15.57 -9.09 -9.49
N GLN A 624 -16.08 -7.92 -9.89
CA GLN A 624 -17.20 -7.29 -9.19
C GLN A 624 -18.45 -8.18 -9.17
N GLN A 625 -18.79 -8.80 -10.30
CA GLN A 625 -19.92 -9.73 -10.37
C GLN A 625 -19.69 -10.98 -9.51
N LEU A 626 -18.46 -11.52 -9.55
CA LEU A 626 -18.06 -12.66 -8.75
C LEU A 626 -18.12 -12.36 -7.25
N LEU A 627 -17.70 -11.16 -6.84
CA LEU A 627 -17.73 -10.69 -5.46
C LEU A 627 -19.14 -10.60 -4.90
N VAL A 628 -20.13 -10.15 -5.69
CA VAL A 628 -21.55 -10.17 -5.28
C VAL A 628 -21.98 -11.60 -4.94
N ARG A 629 -21.68 -12.58 -5.80
CA ARG A 629 -21.99 -13.99 -5.56
C ARG A 629 -21.25 -14.58 -4.34
N LEU A 630 -20.01 -14.16 -4.09
CA LEU A 630 -19.25 -14.57 -2.92
C LEU A 630 -19.87 -14.05 -1.62
N ARG A 631 -20.39 -12.81 -1.62
CA ARG A 631 -21.06 -12.23 -0.44
C ARG A 631 -22.38 -12.92 -0.10
N GLU A 632 -23.06 -13.46 -1.11
CA GLU A 632 -24.31 -14.21 -0.92
C GLU A 632 -24.09 -15.61 -0.32
N GLN A 633 -22.85 -16.11 -0.28
CA GLN A 633 -22.55 -17.42 0.29
C GLN A 633 -22.81 -17.43 1.80
N PRO A 634 -23.77 -18.23 2.32
CA PRO A 634 -24.16 -18.19 3.73
C PRO A 634 -23.01 -18.46 4.70
N GLN A 635 -22.08 -19.35 4.32
CA GLN A 635 -20.91 -19.70 5.13
C GLN A 635 -19.90 -18.55 5.26
N ILE A 636 -19.70 -17.77 4.21
CA ILE A 636 -18.81 -16.60 4.26
C ILE A 636 -19.52 -15.45 4.97
N ALA A 637 -20.78 -15.18 4.60
CA ALA A 637 -21.55 -14.10 5.18
C ALA A 637 -21.68 -14.23 6.71
N ARG A 638 -21.92 -15.44 7.22
CA ARG A 638 -22.04 -15.70 8.67
C ARG A 638 -20.78 -15.32 9.45
N HIS A 639 -19.60 -15.45 8.85
CA HIS A 639 -18.32 -15.31 9.56
C HIS A 639 -17.56 -14.03 9.21
N TYR A 640 -18.00 -13.24 8.22
CA TYR A 640 -17.34 -12.01 7.80
C TYR A 640 -17.13 -11.01 8.96
N ASP A 641 -18.18 -10.69 9.71
CA ASP A 641 -18.10 -9.68 10.79
C ASP A 641 -17.19 -10.13 11.94
N ALA A 642 -16.98 -11.44 12.12
CA ALA A 642 -16.03 -12.00 13.10
C ALA A 642 -14.61 -12.15 12.54
N ALA A 643 -14.43 -12.14 11.21
CA ALA A 643 -13.14 -12.34 10.58
C ALA A 643 -12.21 -11.13 10.76
N ASP A 644 -10.95 -11.42 11.04
CA ASP A 644 -9.87 -10.44 11.12
C ASP A 644 -9.08 -10.36 9.81
N THR A 645 -8.96 -11.48 9.09
CA THR A 645 -8.27 -11.54 7.80
C THR A 645 -9.06 -12.39 6.81
N ALA A 646 -8.93 -12.07 5.53
CA ALA A 646 -9.34 -12.93 4.43
C ALA A 646 -8.14 -13.29 3.57
N GLU A 647 -8.08 -14.54 3.13
CA GLU A 647 -7.10 -15.04 2.18
C GLU A 647 -7.80 -15.51 0.92
N LEU A 648 -7.31 -15.02 -0.22
CA LEU A 648 -7.83 -15.28 -1.55
C LEU A 648 -6.74 -16.02 -2.32
N ALA A 649 -6.95 -17.32 -2.55
CA ALA A 649 -6.00 -18.16 -3.27
C ALA A 649 -6.60 -18.61 -4.59
N VAL A 650 -5.88 -18.38 -5.68
CA VAL A 650 -6.21 -18.89 -7.02
C VAL A 650 -5.21 -19.96 -7.35
N SER A 651 -5.64 -21.15 -7.77
CA SER A 651 -4.72 -22.21 -8.15
C SER A 651 -5.21 -23.05 -9.32
N ARG A 652 -4.26 -23.58 -10.08
CA ARG A 652 -4.48 -24.56 -11.14
C ARG A 652 -3.27 -25.48 -11.26
N ALA A 653 -3.52 -26.79 -11.16
CA ALA A 653 -2.49 -27.80 -11.34
C ALA A 653 -1.78 -27.65 -12.70
N GLY A 654 -0.45 -27.70 -12.70
CA GLY A 654 0.38 -27.58 -13.90
C GLY A 654 0.55 -26.16 -14.46
N VAL A 655 -0.16 -25.16 -13.92
CA VAL A 655 -0.03 -23.76 -14.33
C VAL A 655 0.55 -22.92 -13.20
N GLY A 656 -0.05 -22.98 -12.01
CA GLY A 656 0.41 -22.13 -10.92
C GLY A 656 -0.59 -21.86 -9.81
N PHE A 657 -0.18 -21.01 -8.87
CA PHE A 657 -1.06 -20.45 -7.84
C PHE A 657 -0.65 -19.02 -7.49
N ALA A 658 -1.61 -18.24 -7.00
CA ALA A 658 -1.40 -16.88 -6.53
C ALA A 658 -2.29 -16.61 -5.32
N THR A 659 -1.77 -15.88 -4.34
CA THR A 659 -2.48 -15.58 -3.09
C THR A 659 -2.51 -14.09 -2.80
N LEU A 660 -3.67 -13.59 -2.36
CA LEU A 660 -3.87 -12.25 -1.84
C LEU A 660 -4.42 -12.34 -0.41
N ARG A 661 -3.77 -11.68 0.55
CA ARG A 661 -4.23 -11.59 1.94
C ARG A 661 -4.69 -10.18 2.26
N CYS A 662 -5.89 -10.05 2.80
CA CYS A 662 -6.50 -8.77 3.17
C CYS A 662 -6.78 -8.77 4.68
N GLU A 663 -6.22 -7.81 5.41
CA GLU A 663 -6.50 -7.64 6.84
C GLU A 663 -7.60 -6.60 7.07
N ARG A 664 -8.42 -6.78 8.10
CA ARG A 664 -9.46 -5.80 8.46
C ARG A 664 -8.90 -4.50 9.03
N GLY A 665 -7.66 -4.55 9.51
CA GLY A 665 -7.03 -3.47 10.24
C GLY A 665 -7.39 -3.45 11.72
N PHE A 666 -6.62 -2.71 12.52
CA PHE A 666 -6.79 -2.67 13.98
C PHE A 666 -7.62 -1.44 14.39
N GLN A 667 -8.91 -1.64 14.67
CA GLN A 667 -9.85 -0.60 15.11
C GLN A 667 -10.02 -0.65 16.64
N GLY A 668 -9.99 0.51 17.32
CA GLY A 668 -10.18 0.61 18.78
C GLY A 668 -11.60 0.25 19.21
N LEU A 669 -12.60 0.69 18.43
CA LEU A 669 -14.00 0.28 18.56
C LEU A 669 -14.39 -0.55 17.34
N ARG A 670 -15.07 -1.68 17.53
CA ARG A 670 -15.57 -2.53 16.44
C ARG A 670 -16.89 -3.19 16.79
N TRP A 671 -17.82 -3.22 15.85
CA TRP A 671 -19.05 -4.00 15.98
C TRP A 671 -18.87 -5.40 15.39
N ILE A 672 -19.35 -6.42 16.09
CA ILE A 672 -19.58 -7.75 15.54
C ILE A 672 -21.08 -8.00 15.49
N ILE A 673 -21.58 -8.35 14.30
CA ILE A 673 -22.97 -8.74 14.12
C ILE A 673 -23.07 -10.26 14.13
N SER A 674 -24.08 -10.79 14.81
CA SER A 674 -24.42 -12.20 14.83
C SER A 674 -25.93 -12.40 14.73
N ARG A 675 -26.34 -13.53 14.15
CA ARG A 675 -27.77 -13.86 13.99
C ARG A 675 -28.27 -14.62 15.22
N ARG A 676 -29.43 -14.23 15.73
CA ARG A 676 -30.13 -14.90 16.83
C ARG A 676 -30.93 -16.09 16.29
N HIS A 677 -30.70 -17.27 16.87
CA HIS A 677 -31.27 -18.52 16.38
C HIS A 677 -32.79 -18.67 16.58
N ARG A 678 -33.41 -17.98 17.55
CA ARG A 678 -34.83 -18.19 17.90
C ARG A 678 -35.82 -17.41 17.04
N ASP A 679 -35.41 -16.31 16.43
CA ASP A 679 -36.33 -15.31 15.86
C ASP A 679 -35.77 -14.60 14.62
N ASN A 680 -34.63 -15.05 14.08
CA ASN A 680 -33.93 -14.43 12.95
C ASN A 680 -33.44 -12.99 13.15
N GLY A 681 -33.58 -12.41 14.33
CA GLY A 681 -33.06 -11.09 14.66
C GLY A 681 -31.53 -11.02 14.66
N TYR A 682 -30.99 -9.80 14.59
CA TYR A 682 -29.55 -9.55 14.68
C TYR A 682 -29.18 -9.06 16.06
N ILE A 683 -28.05 -9.53 16.57
CA ILE A 683 -27.41 -9.05 17.78
C ILE A 683 -26.11 -8.37 17.36
N ALA A 684 -25.88 -7.17 17.88
CA ALA A 684 -24.63 -6.45 17.72
C ALA A 684 -23.88 -6.41 19.06
N ARG A 685 -22.64 -6.86 19.05
CA ARG A 685 -21.73 -6.80 20.19
C ARG A 685 -20.62 -5.81 19.89
N LEU A 686 -20.45 -4.83 20.77
CA LEU A 686 -19.31 -3.91 20.70
C LEU A 686 -18.09 -4.63 21.25
N ILE A 687 -17.06 -4.76 20.43
CA ILE A 687 -15.70 -4.98 20.90
C ILE A 687 -15.12 -3.59 21.16
N ASP A 688 -15.02 -3.26 22.44
CA ASP A 688 -14.26 -2.13 22.90
C ASP A 688 -12.85 -2.61 23.28
N ARG A 689 -11.88 -2.25 22.45
CA ARG A 689 -10.47 -2.50 22.71
C ARG A 689 -9.80 -1.30 23.38
N THR A 690 -10.51 -0.19 23.54
CA THR A 690 -9.98 1.03 24.15
C THR A 690 -9.94 0.87 25.66
N ASP A 691 -9.07 1.64 26.32
CA ASP A 691 -8.78 1.45 27.74
C ASP A 691 -9.71 2.22 28.67
N GLY A 692 -11.01 2.05 28.46
CA GLY A 692 -12.06 2.54 29.37
C GLY A 692 -12.42 4.00 29.17
N ASP A 693 -12.07 4.61 28.03
CA ASP A 693 -12.72 5.87 27.63
C ASP A 693 -14.24 5.61 27.55
N PRO A 694 -15.09 6.45 28.16
CA PRO A 694 -16.53 6.22 28.12
C PRO A 694 -16.99 6.23 26.66
N VAL A 695 -17.51 5.09 26.21
CA VAL A 695 -18.02 4.93 24.85
C VAL A 695 -19.48 5.30 24.82
N ASP A 696 -19.80 6.32 24.03
CA ASP A 696 -21.18 6.68 23.72
C ASP A 696 -21.67 5.82 22.57
N VAL A 697 -22.77 5.08 22.81
CA VAL A 697 -23.44 4.31 21.76
C VAL A 697 -24.77 4.96 21.42
N VAL A 698 -24.98 5.23 20.13
CA VAL A 698 -26.21 5.81 19.59
C VAL A 698 -26.72 4.94 18.44
N PHE A 699 -27.98 4.55 18.53
CA PHE A 699 -28.69 3.83 17.47
C PHE A 699 -29.59 4.77 16.66
N TYR A 700 -29.49 4.72 15.34
CA TYR A 700 -30.35 5.43 14.40
C TYR A 700 -31.23 4.42 13.67
N PRO A 701 -32.54 4.34 13.99
CA PRO A 701 -33.47 3.47 13.28
C PRO A 701 -33.54 3.83 11.79
N ALA A 702 -33.69 2.84 10.91
CA ALA A 702 -33.77 3.07 9.47
C ALA A 702 -34.98 3.94 9.07
N GLU A 703 -36.04 3.92 9.86
CA GLU A 703 -37.25 4.73 9.65
C GLU A 703 -37.08 6.18 10.08
N ARG A 704 -36.15 6.47 10.98
CA ARG A 704 -35.83 7.81 11.49
C ARG A 704 -34.31 8.01 11.53
N PRO A 705 -33.65 8.03 10.36
CA PRO A 705 -32.19 7.88 10.26
C PRO A 705 -31.39 9.08 10.80
N LEU A 706 -32.07 10.19 11.14
CA LEU A 706 -31.47 11.39 11.73
C LEU A 706 -31.82 11.57 13.22
N SER A 707 -32.59 10.65 13.81
CA SER A 707 -33.01 10.69 15.21
C SER A 707 -32.32 9.57 16.00
N GLY A 708 -31.20 9.92 16.63
CA GLY A 708 -30.40 8.97 17.41
C GLY A 708 -31.04 8.66 18.76
N GLN A 709 -30.93 7.41 19.19
CA GLN A 709 -31.38 6.89 20.48
C GLN A 709 -30.16 6.37 21.25
N PRO A 710 -29.83 6.92 22.43
CA PRO A 710 -28.73 6.40 23.24
C PRO A 710 -28.96 4.94 23.62
N GLN A 711 -27.89 4.14 23.60
CA GLN A 711 -27.88 2.73 23.98
C GLN A 711 -26.78 2.44 24.99
N PRO A 712 -26.95 1.44 25.86
CA PRO A 712 -25.88 1.01 26.77
C PRO A 712 -24.71 0.39 25.99
N ALA A 713 -23.49 0.84 26.26
CA ALA A 713 -22.28 0.33 25.59
C ALA A 713 -21.87 -1.08 26.05
N ASN A 714 -22.23 -1.46 27.27
CA ASN A 714 -21.82 -2.70 27.93
C ASN A 714 -22.80 -3.87 27.74
N GLN A 715 -23.81 -3.71 26.88
CA GLN A 715 -24.80 -4.75 26.61
C GLN A 715 -24.82 -5.09 25.12
N GLU A 716 -25.16 -6.33 24.82
CA GLU A 716 -25.46 -6.73 23.46
C GLU A 716 -26.72 -6.01 22.97
N PHE A 717 -26.61 -5.34 21.83
CA PHE A 717 -27.73 -4.63 21.23
C PHE A 717 -28.54 -5.59 20.35
N SER A 718 -29.84 -5.75 20.65
CA SER A 718 -30.77 -6.49 19.79
C SER A 718 -31.34 -5.55 18.73
N GLY A 719 -31.02 -5.82 17.48
CA GLY A 719 -31.50 -5.05 16.33
C GLY A 719 -33.02 -5.13 16.17
N PRO A 720 -33.70 -4.00 15.91
CA PRO A 720 -35.12 -4.04 15.56
C PRO A 720 -35.33 -4.73 14.20
N PRO A 721 -36.56 -5.18 13.89
CA PRO A 721 -36.85 -5.93 12.66
C PRO A 721 -36.51 -5.17 11.37
N ARG A 722 -36.63 -3.84 11.43
CA ARG A 722 -36.29 -2.93 10.33
C ARG A 722 -34.84 -2.49 10.35
N GLY A 723 -33.96 -3.01 11.21
CA GLY A 723 -32.55 -2.65 11.22
C GLY A 723 -32.28 -1.17 11.49
N GLY A 724 -31.06 -0.73 11.19
CA GLY A 724 -30.65 0.66 11.39
C GLY A 724 -29.13 0.83 11.39
N LEU A 725 -28.66 1.93 11.98
CA LEU A 725 -27.24 2.25 12.11
C LEU A 725 -26.86 2.34 13.58
N LEU A 726 -25.86 1.56 14.00
CA LEU A 726 -25.18 1.77 15.28
C LEU A 726 -23.94 2.63 15.11
N VAL A 727 -23.77 3.56 16.04
CA VAL A 727 -22.58 4.40 16.16
C VAL A 727 -22.03 4.22 17.57
N ALA A 728 -20.80 3.74 17.68
CA ALA A 728 -20.00 3.85 18.90
C ALA A 728 -18.96 4.94 18.70
N SER A 729 -18.77 5.81 19.69
CA SER A 729 -17.73 6.84 19.65
C SER A 729 -17.14 7.08 21.02
N ASN A 730 -15.84 7.34 21.05
CA ASN A 730 -15.16 8.00 22.16
C ASN A 730 -14.39 9.21 21.60
N ASN A 731 -13.46 9.79 22.37
CA ASN A 731 -12.70 10.98 21.96
C ASN A 731 -11.75 10.73 20.77
N GLN A 732 -11.34 9.49 20.53
CA GLN A 732 -10.30 9.14 19.55
C GLN A 732 -10.83 8.30 18.38
N ASP A 733 -11.76 7.39 18.66
CA ASP A 733 -12.24 6.35 17.76
C ASP A 733 -13.75 6.44 17.52
N ARG A 734 -14.16 5.99 16.34
CA ARG A 734 -15.57 5.92 15.95
C ARG A 734 -15.84 4.67 15.10
N ALA A 735 -16.81 3.87 15.51
CA ALA A 735 -17.27 2.70 14.77
C ALA A 735 -18.73 2.86 14.33
N LEU A 736 -18.97 2.79 13.03
CA LEU A 736 -20.28 2.91 12.41
C LEU A 736 -20.64 1.59 11.74
N GLN A 737 -21.76 0.97 12.12
CA GLN A 737 -22.16 -0.34 11.62
C GLN A 737 -23.63 -0.38 11.24
N ILE A 738 -23.93 -0.83 10.02
CA ILE A 738 -25.32 -1.09 9.61
C ILE A 738 -25.79 -2.41 10.22
N ILE A 739 -26.92 -2.35 10.92
CA ILE A 739 -27.68 -3.51 11.40
C ILE A 739 -28.66 -3.91 10.30
N PRO A 740 -28.53 -5.11 9.71
CA PRO A 740 -29.43 -5.55 8.65
C PRO A 740 -30.88 -5.67 9.16
N PRO A 741 -31.86 -5.51 8.27
CA PRO A 741 -33.24 -5.82 8.60
C PRO A 741 -33.48 -7.34 8.58
N ASP A 742 -34.45 -7.80 9.37
CA ASP A 742 -34.94 -9.17 9.35
C ASP A 742 -35.97 -9.34 8.22
N ALA A 743 -35.54 -9.98 7.14
CA ALA A 743 -36.40 -10.22 5.99
C ALA A 743 -37.63 -11.06 6.32
N THR A 744 -37.55 -12.00 7.25
CA THR A 744 -38.69 -12.88 7.61
C THR A 744 -39.79 -12.07 8.27
N GLN A 745 -39.43 -11.18 9.20
CA GLN A 745 -40.40 -10.33 9.89
C GLN A 745 -40.95 -9.20 8.99
N LEU A 746 -40.22 -8.83 7.94
CA LEU A 746 -40.66 -7.81 6.98
C LEU A 746 -41.64 -8.31 5.91
N ILE A 747 -41.72 -9.62 5.65
CA ILE A 747 -42.65 -10.19 4.64
C ILE A 747 -44.12 -9.87 4.97
N GLY A 748 -44.46 -9.66 6.25
CA GLY A 748 -45.80 -9.28 6.69
C GLY A 748 -45.97 -7.79 7.04
N ALA A 749 -44.94 -6.96 6.89
CA ALA A 749 -44.98 -5.55 7.29
C ALA A 749 -45.15 -4.65 6.05
N CYS A 750 -45.97 -3.59 6.15
CA CYS A 750 -46.08 -2.59 5.07
C CYS A 750 -44.71 -2.00 4.72
N GLU A 751 -44.40 -1.77 3.44
CA GLU A 751 -43.21 -0.98 3.10
C GLU A 751 -43.33 0.41 3.72
N ALA A 752 -42.35 0.77 4.56
CA ALA A 752 -42.29 2.07 5.21
C ALA A 752 -41.06 2.80 4.69
N THR A 753 -41.26 3.99 4.15
CA THR A 753 -40.17 4.86 3.69
C THR A 753 -39.53 5.57 4.89
N PRO A 754 -38.20 5.78 4.89
CA PRO A 754 -37.54 6.56 5.93
C PRO A 754 -38.14 7.98 6.03
N SER A 755 -38.52 8.38 7.24
CA SER A 755 -39.06 9.71 7.51
C SER A 755 -37.92 10.68 7.82
N ILE A 756 -37.76 11.68 6.96
CA ILE A 756 -36.77 12.76 7.12
C ILE A 756 -37.53 14.08 7.36
N PRO A 757 -37.82 14.45 8.61
CA PRO A 757 -38.43 15.75 8.87
C PRO A 757 -37.44 16.84 8.48
N THR A 758 -37.91 17.78 7.65
CA THR A 758 -37.19 18.98 7.27
C THR A 758 -37.90 20.20 7.85
N VAL A 759 -37.14 21.20 8.28
CA VAL A 759 -37.69 22.39 8.96
C VAL A 759 -37.88 23.54 7.99
N GLN A 760 -36.85 24.38 7.82
CA GLN A 760 -36.86 25.55 6.96
C GLN A 760 -35.64 25.50 6.04
N LYS A 761 -35.83 25.96 4.80
CA LYS A 761 -34.79 26.10 3.79
C LYS A 761 -33.68 27.04 4.30
N SER A 762 -32.59 26.45 4.79
CA SER A 762 -31.44 27.15 5.36
C SER A 762 -30.14 26.37 5.13
N LEU A 763 -29.00 27.06 5.13
CA LEU A 763 -27.68 26.43 5.00
C LEU A 763 -27.39 25.45 6.15
N VAL A 764 -27.87 25.76 7.36
CA VAL A 764 -27.74 24.90 8.54
C VAL A 764 -28.46 23.58 8.32
N GLU A 765 -29.68 23.64 7.80
CA GLU A 765 -30.48 22.45 7.51
C GLU A 765 -29.88 21.61 6.38
N CYS A 766 -29.38 22.24 5.30
CA CYS A 766 -28.65 21.53 4.25
C CYS A 766 -27.42 20.82 4.82
N THR A 767 -26.65 21.49 5.68
CA THR A 767 -25.47 20.91 6.33
C THR A 767 -25.84 19.76 7.26
N ARG A 768 -26.96 19.86 7.99
CA ARG A 768 -27.49 18.77 8.84
C ARG A 768 -27.79 17.52 8.01
N LEU A 769 -28.48 17.67 6.88
CA LEU A 769 -28.80 16.58 5.97
C LEU A 769 -27.53 15.98 5.33
N MET A 770 -26.58 16.82 4.91
CA MET A 770 -25.28 16.36 4.37
C MET A 770 -24.49 15.54 5.40
N LYS A 771 -24.42 16.00 6.66
CA LYS A 771 -23.76 15.25 7.75
C LYS A 771 -24.49 13.94 8.06
N GLY A 772 -25.82 13.94 8.04
CA GLY A 772 -26.63 12.74 8.17
C GLY A 772 -26.38 11.73 7.03
N HIS A 773 -26.29 12.22 5.80
CA HIS A 773 -25.92 11.39 4.65
C HIS A 773 -24.50 10.81 4.82
N GLN A 774 -23.53 11.63 5.26
CA GLN A 774 -22.16 11.19 5.50
C GLN A 774 -22.09 10.10 6.58
N LEU A 775 -22.88 10.25 7.65
CA LEU A 775 -22.97 9.30 8.75
C LEU A 775 -23.33 7.90 8.25
N TRP A 776 -24.36 7.80 7.41
CA TRP A 776 -24.80 6.53 6.84
C TRP A 776 -23.87 6.03 5.72
N LYS A 777 -23.30 6.93 4.90
CA LYS A 777 -22.37 6.57 3.81
C LYS A 777 -21.10 5.93 4.35
N ASN A 778 -20.59 6.42 5.48
CA ASN A 778 -19.36 5.94 6.12
C ASN A 778 -19.57 4.69 6.98
N ALA A 779 -20.81 4.20 7.13
CA ALA A 779 -21.10 3.02 7.91
C ALA A 779 -20.59 1.75 7.22
N GLN A 780 -19.90 0.89 7.97
CA GLN A 780 -19.47 -0.42 7.52
C GLN A 780 -20.69 -1.27 7.16
N LEU A 781 -20.56 -2.00 6.05
CA LEU A 781 -21.61 -2.91 5.60
C LEU A 781 -21.52 -4.23 6.36
N PRO A 782 -22.66 -4.77 6.81
CA PRO A 782 -22.72 -6.13 7.31
C PRO A 782 -22.48 -7.09 6.15
N ALA A 783 -22.26 -8.35 6.50
CA ALA A 783 -22.16 -9.40 5.52
C ALA A 783 -23.45 -9.63 4.69
N HIS A 784 -24.59 -9.16 5.20
CA HIS A 784 -25.91 -9.46 4.66
C HIS A 784 -26.36 -8.47 3.56
N PRO A 785 -26.82 -8.92 2.38
CA PRO A 785 -27.21 -8.05 1.25
C PRO A 785 -28.33 -7.05 1.59
N PHE A 786 -29.31 -7.43 2.43
CA PHE A 786 -30.34 -6.49 2.89
C PHE A 786 -29.80 -5.25 3.64
N GLY A 787 -28.64 -5.34 4.31
CA GLY A 787 -27.99 -4.17 4.92
C GLY A 787 -27.52 -3.16 3.86
N ILE A 788 -26.99 -3.65 2.72
CA ILE A 788 -26.60 -2.82 1.58
C ILE A 788 -27.82 -2.08 1.02
N ARG A 789 -28.89 -2.83 0.74
CA ARG A 789 -30.14 -2.27 0.20
C ARG A 789 -30.77 -1.25 1.15
N GLN A 790 -30.73 -1.53 2.45
CA GLN A 790 -31.24 -0.62 3.47
C GLN A 790 -30.44 0.67 3.56
N ARG A 791 -29.10 0.58 3.64
CA ARG A 791 -28.24 1.77 3.66
C ARG A 791 -28.53 2.65 2.46
N ARG A 792 -28.63 2.05 1.27
CA ARG A 792 -28.98 2.75 0.03
C ARG A 792 -30.34 3.44 0.13
N ARG A 793 -31.40 2.73 0.55
CA ARG A 793 -32.73 3.31 0.77
C ARG A 793 -32.70 4.54 1.70
N VAL A 794 -31.87 4.51 2.75
CA VAL A 794 -31.72 5.64 3.68
C VAL A 794 -30.96 6.81 3.03
N LEU A 795 -29.88 6.54 2.30
CA LEU A 795 -29.14 7.57 1.57
C LEU A 795 -30.03 8.26 0.53
N ASP A 796 -30.79 7.48 -0.24
CA ASP A 796 -31.74 7.98 -1.24
C ASP A 796 -32.84 8.85 -0.59
N ALA A 797 -33.35 8.45 0.58
CA ALA A 797 -34.35 9.22 1.32
C ALA A 797 -33.79 10.55 1.85
N ILE A 798 -32.54 10.57 2.35
CA ILE A 798 -31.88 11.81 2.79
C ILE A 798 -31.62 12.74 1.60
N THR A 799 -31.15 12.20 0.47
CA THR A 799 -30.94 12.95 -0.77
C THR A 799 -32.25 13.51 -1.29
N GLY A 800 -33.32 12.71 -1.35
CA GLY A 800 -34.65 13.16 -1.76
C GLY A 800 -35.23 14.23 -0.83
N ALA A 801 -35.00 14.13 0.48
CA ALA A 801 -35.41 15.16 1.44
C ALA A 801 -34.63 16.48 1.25
N LEU A 802 -33.33 16.40 0.95
CA LEU A 802 -32.50 17.58 0.65
C LEU A 802 -32.93 18.25 -0.66
N VAL A 803 -33.14 17.46 -1.71
CA VAL A 803 -33.64 17.97 -3.00
C VAL A 803 -35.03 18.57 -2.80
N GLY A 804 -35.95 17.87 -2.16
CA GLY A 804 -37.30 18.35 -1.87
C GLY A 804 -37.33 19.65 -1.06
N LEU A 805 -36.42 19.81 -0.08
CA LEU A 805 -36.26 21.05 0.69
C LEU A 805 -35.83 22.24 -0.20
N LEU A 806 -34.97 21.99 -1.18
CA LEU A 806 -34.43 23.03 -2.06
C LEU A 806 -35.35 23.32 -3.25
N THR A 807 -36.12 22.31 -3.71
CA THR A 807 -37.02 22.34 -4.87
C THR A 807 -38.48 22.03 -4.46
N PRO A 808 -39.17 22.95 -3.75
CA PRO A 808 -40.56 22.73 -3.34
C PRO A 808 -41.53 22.71 -4.53
N GLY A 809 -42.79 22.36 -4.27
CA GLY A 809 -43.87 22.35 -5.27
C GLY A 809 -43.98 21.02 -6.03
N LYS A 810 -44.24 21.09 -7.34
CA LYS A 810 -44.51 19.89 -8.16
C LYS A 810 -43.35 18.88 -8.18
N TRP A 811 -42.10 19.33 -8.01
CA TRP A 811 -40.93 18.44 -7.97
C TRP A 811 -40.90 17.56 -6.71
N LEU A 812 -41.30 18.10 -5.55
CA LEU A 812 -41.38 17.33 -4.30
C LEU A 812 -42.29 16.10 -4.45
N SER A 813 -43.34 16.20 -5.26
CA SER A 813 -44.22 15.07 -5.57
C SER A 813 -43.51 13.97 -6.38
N ILE A 814 -42.54 14.32 -7.24
CA ILE A 814 -41.72 13.34 -7.97
C ILE A 814 -40.77 12.64 -7.00
N GLU A 815 -40.08 13.38 -6.14
CA GLU A 815 -39.19 12.78 -5.13
C GLU A 815 -39.94 11.79 -4.21
N GLY A 816 -41.19 12.11 -3.84
CA GLY A 816 -42.04 11.17 -3.10
C GLY A 816 -42.41 9.89 -3.87
N GLN A 817 -42.58 9.99 -5.20
CA GLN A 817 -42.81 8.82 -6.05
C GLN A 817 -41.56 7.95 -6.21
N ILE A 818 -40.39 8.58 -6.38
CA ILE A 818 -39.09 7.89 -6.45
C ILE A 818 -38.86 7.05 -5.19
N ALA A 819 -39.21 7.58 -4.02
CA ALA A 819 -39.06 6.86 -2.75
C ALA A 819 -39.92 5.59 -2.62
N THR A 820 -40.95 5.43 -3.47
CA THR A 820 -41.97 4.35 -3.34
C THR A 820 -42.06 3.43 -4.56
N ARG A 821 -41.36 3.75 -5.66
CA ARG A 821 -41.43 3.01 -6.93
C ARG A 821 -40.09 2.38 -7.31
N ALA A 822 -40.12 1.36 -8.17
CA ALA A 822 -38.91 0.85 -8.79
C ALA A 822 -38.35 1.90 -9.77
N ALA A 823 -37.05 1.89 -10.01
CA ALA A 823 -36.38 2.86 -10.89
C ALA A 823 -36.97 2.88 -12.31
N ALA A 824 -37.41 1.72 -12.82
CA ALA A 824 -38.05 1.58 -14.14
C ALA A 824 -39.45 2.24 -14.23
N ASP A 825 -40.09 2.52 -13.08
CA ASP A 825 -41.45 3.08 -13.00
C ASP A 825 -41.43 4.58 -12.66
N VAL A 826 -40.24 5.20 -12.66
CA VAL A 826 -40.07 6.64 -12.51
C VAL A 826 -40.39 7.31 -13.84
N ASP A 827 -41.37 8.21 -13.83
CA ASP A 827 -41.83 8.95 -15.00
C ASP A 827 -40.81 10.05 -15.36
N LEU A 828 -39.81 9.68 -16.16
CA LEU A 828 -38.73 10.57 -16.59
C LEU A 828 -39.24 11.69 -17.51
N ASP A 829 -40.26 11.45 -18.32
CA ASP A 829 -40.88 12.47 -19.18
C ASP A 829 -41.54 13.56 -18.33
N ARG A 830 -42.23 13.16 -17.25
CA ARG A 830 -42.76 14.10 -16.27
C ARG A 830 -41.64 14.83 -15.52
N ALA A 831 -40.54 14.16 -15.16
CA ALA A 831 -39.39 14.82 -14.55
C ALA A 831 -38.79 15.89 -15.48
N GLN A 832 -38.62 15.59 -16.76
CA GLN A 832 -38.16 16.54 -17.78
C GLN A 832 -39.07 17.78 -17.85
N SER A 833 -40.40 17.57 -17.86
CA SER A 833 -41.38 18.66 -17.93
C SER A 833 -41.35 19.58 -16.69
N LEU A 834 -40.88 19.09 -15.54
CA LEU A 834 -40.89 19.80 -14.27
C LEU A 834 -39.56 20.51 -13.94
N VAL A 835 -38.55 20.40 -14.80
CA VAL A 835 -37.26 21.12 -14.66
C VAL A 835 -37.49 22.63 -14.59
N GLY A 836 -38.28 23.20 -15.50
CA GLY A 836 -38.66 24.62 -15.43
C GLY A 836 -39.51 25.09 -16.62
N GLU A 837 -40.14 26.26 -16.45
CA GLU A 837 -41.16 26.74 -17.40
C GLU A 837 -40.64 27.68 -18.49
N SER A 838 -39.48 28.33 -18.28
CA SER A 838 -38.89 29.24 -19.26
C SER A 838 -38.34 28.49 -20.48
N THR A 839 -38.19 29.20 -21.60
CA THR A 839 -37.59 28.65 -22.83
C THR A 839 -36.18 28.10 -22.58
N ALA A 840 -35.37 28.82 -21.79
CA ALA A 840 -34.03 28.37 -21.41
C ALA A 840 -34.04 27.10 -20.55
N HIS A 841 -35.00 26.96 -19.62
CA HIS A 841 -35.11 25.77 -18.77
C HIS A 841 -35.52 24.53 -19.59
N ARG A 842 -36.49 24.68 -20.48
CA ARG A 842 -36.92 23.59 -21.37
C ARG A 842 -35.85 23.18 -22.35
N ALA A 843 -35.08 24.14 -22.87
CA ALA A 843 -33.93 23.85 -23.74
C ALA A 843 -32.86 23.03 -23.02
N ALA A 844 -32.49 23.41 -21.78
CA ALA A 844 -31.56 22.63 -20.97
C ALA A 844 -32.09 21.21 -20.67
N ALA A 845 -33.37 21.07 -20.33
CA ALA A 845 -33.99 19.76 -20.07
C ALA A 845 -34.03 18.87 -21.32
N HIS A 846 -34.29 19.43 -22.51
CA HIS A 846 -34.21 18.70 -23.78
C HIS A 846 -32.79 18.29 -24.14
N ALA A 847 -31.83 19.20 -23.96
CA ALA A 847 -30.42 18.91 -24.18
C ALA A 847 -29.96 17.75 -23.28
N ILE A 848 -30.29 17.78 -21.99
CA ILE A 848 -30.00 16.67 -21.08
C ILE A 848 -30.62 15.37 -21.62
N ALA A 849 -31.94 15.34 -21.86
CA ALA A 849 -32.65 14.14 -22.28
C ALA A 849 -32.06 13.47 -23.54
N ASN A 850 -31.66 14.28 -24.53
CA ASN A 850 -31.12 13.78 -25.80
C ASN A 850 -29.69 13.22 -25.69
N HIS A 851 -28.93 13.60 -24.66
CA HIS A 851 -27.52 13.24 -24.50
C HIS A 851 -27.25 12.26 -23.33
N LEU A 852 -28.26 11.89 -22.53
CA LEU A 852 -28.10 10.98 -21.38
C LEU A 852 -27.41 9.65 -21.73
N TRP A 853 -27.72 9.09 -22.89
CA TRP A 853 -27.14 7.81 -23.36
C TRP A 853 -25.65 7.92 -23.73
N GLU A 854 -25.16 9.14 -24.02
CA GLU A 854 -23.74 9.41 -24.30
C GLU A 854 -22.92 9.54 -23.01
N TRP A 855 -23.59 9.75 -21.87
CA TRP A 855 -22.97 9.99 -20.56
C TRP A 855 -22.76 8.68 -19.79
N ASP A 856 -22.03 7.75 -20.41
CA ASP A 856 -21.73 6.41 -19.89
C ASP A 856 -20.68 6.37 -18.77
N THR A 857 -20.01 7.50 -18.51
CA THR A 857 -18.95 7.64 -17.50
C THR A 857 -19.11 8.93 -16.73
N ARG A 858 -18.59 8.97 -15.50
CA ARG A 858 -18.67 10.13 -14.60
C ARG A 858 -18.11 11.41 -15.23
N ALA A 859 -16.98 11.29 -15.93
CA ALA A 859 -16.35 12.43 -16.59
C ALA A 859 -17.26 13.01 -17.67
N ARG A 860 -17.84 12.15 -18.53
CA ARG A 860 -18.77 12.56 -19.58
C ARG A 860 -20.07 13.12 -19.01
N LEU A 861 -20.58 12.59 -17.89
CA LEU A 861 -21.74 13.16 -17.21
C LEU A 861 -21.49 14.60 -16.76
N ILE A 862 -20.34 14.89 -16.14
CA ILE A 862 -20.01 16.26 -15.70
C ILE A 862 -19.84 17.18 -16.91
N GLU A 863 -19.07 16.73 -17.91
CA GLU A 863 -18.78 17.50 -19.13
C GLU A 863 -20.06 17.83 -19.90
N GLY A 864 -20.84 16.81 -20.25
CA GLY A 864 -22.09 16.98 -20.98
C GLY A 864 -23.15 17.76 -20.20
N PHE A 865 -23.27 17.56 -18.89
CA PHE A 865 -24.17 18.38 -18.07
C PHE A 865 -23.72 19.84 -18.01
N SER A 866 -22.40 20.10 -17.98
CA SER A 866 -21.86 21.47 -17.98
C SER A 866 -22.13 22.21 -19.28
N GLU A 867 -22.22 21.49 -20.41
CA GLU A 867 -22.62 22.05 -21.70
C GLU A 867 -24.13 22.28 -21.74
N ALA A 868 -24.94 21.27 -21.41
CA ALA A 868 -26.40 21.33 -21.50
C ALA A 868 -27.03 22.36 -20.54
N ALA A 869 -26.50 22.51 -19.32
CA ALA A 869 -27.00 23.44 -18.31
C ALA A 869 -26.12 24.68 -18.10
N GLY A 870 -25.04 24.84 -18.89
CA GLY A 870 -24.00 25.84 -18.66
C GLY A 870 -24.49 27.29 -18.64
N ALA A 871 -25.50 27.62 -19.44
CA ALA A 871 -26.12 28.94 -19.44
C ALA A 871 -26.81 29.25 -18.10
N LEU A 872 -27.54 28.29 -17.53
CA LEU A 872 -28.23 28.41 -16.24
C LEU A 872 -27.23 28.49 -15.07
N ILE A 873 -26.17 27.70 -15.13
CA ILE A 873 -25.10 27.70 -14.12
C ILE A 873 -24.40 29.07 -14.07
N SER A 874 -24.10 29.64 -15.24
CA SER A 874 -23.39 30.93 -15.30
C SER A 874 -24.26 32.09 -14.82
N SER A 875 -25.56 32.09 -15.16
CA SER A 875 -26.49 33.16 -14.79
C SER A 875 -26.89 33.16 -13.32
N SER A 876 -26.63 32.08 -12.59
CA SER A 876 -27.00 31.91 -11.18
C SER A 876 -25.87 32.22 -10.19
N GLY A 877 -24.74 32.76 -10.66
CA GLY A 877 -23.61 33.16 -9.80
C GLY A 877 -22.58 32.06 -9.55
N MET A 878 -22.54 31.03 -10.40
CA MET A 878 -21.47 30.02 -10.45
C MET A 878 -20.56 30.29 -11.67
N PRO A 879 -19.44 31.01 -11.52
CA PRO A 879 -18.66 31.51 -12.65
C PRO A 879 -17.97 30.41 -13.47
N ASN A 880 -17.64 29.27 -12.85
CA ASN A 880 -17.05 28.12 -13.52
C ASN A 880 -18.13 27.05 -13.79
N LYS A 881 -18.53 26.93 -15.06
CA LYS A 881 -19.58 25.98 -15.51
C LYS A 881 -19.30 24.54 -15.12
N HIS A 882 -18.06 24.07 -15.31
CA HIS A 882 -17.67 22.69 -15.01
C HIS A 882 -17.66 22.43 -13.50
N LYS A 883 -17.18 23.38 -12.70
CA LYS A 883 -17.18 23.28 -11.23
C LYS A 883 -18.61 23.35 -10.67
N GLY A 884 -19.46 24.23 -11.22
CA GLY A 884 -20.88 24.32 -10.88
C GLY A 884 -21.66 23.06 -11.25
N ALA A 885 -21.43 22.50 -12.44
CA ALA A 885 -21.99 21.23 -12.89
C ALA A 885 -21.66 20.09 -11.92
N ARG A 886 -20.38 19.95 -11.56
CA ARG A 886 -19.93 18.98 -10.56
C ARG A 886 -20.64 19.17 -9.21
N PHE A 887 -20.69 20.40 -8.71
CA PHE A 887 -21.37 20.70 -7.45
C PHE A 887 -22.85 20.30 -7.46
N LEU A 888 -23.58 20.65 -8.53
CA LEU A 888 -25.00 20.36 -8.65
C LEU A 888 -25.27 18.86 -8.77
N LEU A 889 -24.47 18.13 -9.54
CA LEU A 889 -24.56 16.68 -9.66
C LEU A 889 -24.26 15.98 -8.33
N GLN A 890 -23.22 16.41 -7.60
CA GLN A 890 -22.91 15.90 -6.26
C GLN A 890 -24.05 16.19 -5.27
N LEU A 891 -24.64 17.39 -5.31
CA LEU A 891 -25.80 17.73 -4.48
C LEU A 891 -27.01 16.86 -4.78
N ALA A 892 -27.19 16.47 -6.05
CA ALA A 892 -28.33 15.69 -6.54
C ALA A 892 -28.16 14.17 -6.34
N SER A 893 -26.95 13.66 -6.14
CA SER A 893 -26.69 12.22 -5.98
C SER A 893 -26.05 11.83 -4.64
N SER A 894 -24.96 12.50 -4.23
CA SER A 894 -24.18 12.16 -3.03
C SER A 894 -23.82 13.42 -2.23
N PRO A 895 -24.81 14.07 -1.58
CA PRO A 895 -24.64 15.40 -1.00
C PRO A 895 -23.58 15.50 0.10
N SER A 896 -23.19 14.38 0.73
CA SER A 896 -22.11 14.36 1.72
C SER A 896 -20.73 14.68 1.13
N GLU A 897 -20.49 14.44 -0.16
CA GLU A 897 -19.18 14.77 -0.81
C GLU A 897 -18.91 16.27 -0.80
N LEU A 898 -19.96 17.09 -0.72
CA LEU A 898 -19.84 18.54 -0.60
C LEU A 898 -19.25 18.98 0.76
N LEU A 899 -19.16 18.09 1.76
CA LEU A 899 -18.51 18.41 3.03
C LEU A 899 -16.99 18.55 2.90
N GLU A 900 -16.38 17.98 1.85
CA GLU A 900 -14.95 18.10 1.55
C GLU A 900 -14.60 19.42 0.84
N TRP A 901 -15.60 20.11 0.29
CA TRP A 901 -15.40 21.41 -0.34
C TRP A 901 -15.10 22.49 0.70
N GLU A 902 -14.38 23.53 0.27
CA GLU A 902 -14.16 24.71 1.09
C GLU A 902 -15.51 25.30 1.55
N THR A 903 -15.64 25.58 2.85
CA THR A 903 -16.91 25.96 3.46
C THR A 903 -17.49 27.25 2.86
N ALA A 904 -16.64 28.23 2.52
CA ALA A 904 -17.07 29.48 1.92
C ALA A 904 -17.69 29.25 0.52
N GLU A 905 -16.99 28.50 -0.33
CA GLU A 905 -17.45 28.17 -1.68
C GLU A 905 -18.72 27.32 -1.67
N ARG A 906 -18.76 26.26 -0.84
CA ARG A 906 -19.97 25.43 -0.68
C ARG A 906 -21.19 26.27 -0.31
N ASN A 907 -21.02 27.19 0.62
CA ASN A 907 -22.11 28.06 1.07
C ASN A 907 -22.54 29.04 -0.01
N GLN A 908 -21.62 29.54 -0.84
CA GLN A 908 -21.96 30.38 -2.00
C GLN A 908 -22.82 29.61 -3.00
N TYR A 909 -22.41 28.41 -3.40
CA TYR A 909 -23.15 27.62 -4.38
C TYR A 909 -24.49 27.11 -3.84
N LEU A 910 -24.58 26.76 -2.54
CA LEU A 910 -25.87 26.47 -1.92
C LEU A 910 -26.82 27.67 -1.96
N ARG A 911 -26.33 28.90 -1.74
CA ARG A 911 -27.17 30.12 -1.85
C ARG A 911 -27.68 30.34 -3.28
N ALA A 912 -26.85 30.06 -4.29
CA ALA A 912 -27.26 30.10 -5.69
C ALA A 912 -28.42 29.11 -5.95
N VAL A 913 -28.30 27.85 -5.50
CA VAL A 913 -29.37 26.84 -5.61
C VAL A 913 -30.61 27.22 -4.79
N MET A 914 -30.42 27.84 -3.62
CA MET A 914 -31.54 28.30 -2.81
C MET A 914 -32.33 29.42 -3.51
N THR A 915 -31.65 30.25 -4.30
CA THR A 915 -32.25 31.35 -5.08
C THR A 915 -32.89 30.83 -6.36
N ASP A 916 -32.22 29.91 -7.06
CA ASP A 916 -32.71 29.29 -8.29
C ASP A 916 -32.78 27.75 -8.18
N PRO A 917 -33.94 27.20 -7.77
CA PRO A 917 -34.15 25.77 -7.66
C PRO A 917 -34.10 25.01 -9.00
N VAL A 918 -34.13 25.68 -10.15
CA VAL A 918 -34.09 25.01 -11.47
C VAL A 918 -32.77 24.27 -11.66
N LEU A 919 -31.67 24.83 -11.14
CA LEU A 919 -30.34 24.22 -11.21
C LEU A 919 -30.32 22.81 -10.64
N LEU A 920 -30.92 22.63 -9.46
CA LEU A 920 -30.97 21.33 -8.80
C LEU A 920 -31.97 20.39 -9.47
N ARG A 921 -33.09 20.89 -10.00
CA ARG A 921 -34.05 20.08 -10.76
C ARG A 921 -33.42 19.50 -12.04
N ALA A 922 -32.67 20.33 -12.77
CA ALA A 922 -31.94 19.90 -13.96
C ALA A 922 -30.87 18.84 -13.62
N ALA A 923 -30.09 19.06 -12.56
CA ALA A 923 -29.08 18.10 -12.11
C ALA A 923 -29.71 16.78 -11.63
N ARG A 924 -30.82 16.86 -10.89
CA ARG A 924 -31.55 15.68 -10.43
C ARG A 924 -32.19 14.91 -11.57
N PHE A 925 -32.73 15.59 -12.59
CA PHE A 925 -33.19 14.94 -13.82
C PHE A 925 -32.06 14.16 -14.50
N ALA A 926 -30.87 14.75 -14.65
CA ALA A 926 -29.72 14.08 -15.23
C ALA A 926 -29.29 12.84 -14.41
N VAL A 927 -29.27 12.95 -13.07
CA VAL A 927 -28.95 11.84 -12.16
C VAL A 927 -29.98 10.70 -12.22
N LEU A 928 -31.26 11.01 -12.36
CA LEU A 928 -32.32 9.99 -12.45
C LEU A 928 -32.34 9.28 -13.80
N GLY A 929 -31.94 9.96 -14.88
CA GLY A 929 -31.86 9.40 -16.23
C GLY A 929 -30.55 8.67 -16.54
N THR A 930 -29.56 8.67 -15.64
CA THR A 930 -28.28 8.00 -15.81
C THR A 930 -28.19 6.71 -15.01
N VAL A 931 -27.39 5.76 -15.48
CA VAL A 931 -27.13 4.52 -14.75
C VAL A 931 -26.41 4.86 -13.44
N GLU A 932 -26.84 4.23 -12.36
CA GLU A 932 -26.46 4.60 -11.01
C GLU A 932 -24.95 4.56 -10.71
N GLU A 933 -24.21 3.66 -11.36
CA GLU A 933 -22.75 3.55 -11.27
C GLU A 933 -22.04 4.84 -11.73
N VAL A 934 -22.67 5.56 -12.66
CA VAL A 934 -22.25 6.85 -13.20
C VAL A 934 -22.67 7.99 -12.28
N ALA A 935 -23.88 7.94 -11.72
CA ALA A 935 -24.44 9.01 -10.90
C ALA A 935 -23.91 9.07 -9.45
N GLY A 936 -23.57 7.92 -8.85
CA GLY A 936 -23.33 7.77 -7.40
C GLY A 936 -21.96 8.16 -6.84
N GLY A 937 -21.08 8.81 -7.60
CA GLY A 937 -19.71 9.12 -7.13
C GLY A 937 -18.96 10.17 -7.95
N VAL A 938 -19.52 11.38 -8.07
CA VAL A 938 -19.04 12.50 -8.90
C VAL A 938 -17.83 13.25 -8.26
N GLY A 939 -17.03 12.56 -7.43
CA GLY A 939 -15.88 13.08 -6.67
C GLY A 939 -14.53 13.21 -7.39
#